data_AF-A6GEQ5-F1
#
_entry.id   AF-A6GEQ5-F1
#
_cell.length_a   1.000
_cell.length_b   1.000
_cell.length_c   1.000
_cell.angle_alpha   90.00
_cell.angle_beta   90.00
_cell.angle_gamma   90.00
#
_symmetry.space_group_name_H-M   'P 1'
#
loop_
_entity.id
_entity.type
_entity.pdbx_description
1 polymer ?
#
loop_
_entity_poly.entity_id
_entity_poly.type
_entity_poly.pdbx_seq_one_letter_code
_entity_poly.pdbx_strand_id
1 'polypeptide(L)'
;MTTLAPWLSSQTRDQTRDKGARLGRHLGLAVALASLPLGLGCADDGAGTSDDEVGQDGETESSTSADTTSEDGTETNGETEAEASTDSSDTEAETETETGQEPYPGDRPEDWCPDGPDGDCPDDPEAPLRVGVAVLDLEPDCYESWDDVAGNGTYDDEDDFNDCGCDRLCPGEADYPGPDEGEGDGQFQRIFMAGFQNNRPAAGVRGADLGLVGEGDGIGCRAMVLDQGETRVAIVAIDTVGYFYDEVVAIRELLEPQNVDYLIVHSTHNHEGPDTMGLWGESFGQNGFDPDYRIQVRTTIAAAVTQAIGELTEVGTLTVGRGDASQASLGDADKGIRNVSNDTRDPFVVDPDIDVLHFADTEGETITTLINYASHPEAMADDNNLITSDYVHALRKTVESGSTWTQAEGVEGLGGTAVFISGALGGMMTPLGIQTDSPDGDTWSTGEFEKADTIGQLLGELTVAAVEDGEVIENPRLQFANQSMFIEIINDGFKLLFMLGIFDREVFEMNGGQYVQTQMGVVEIGPVRMVTVPGELLPELAVGGYDGSQMFTAEVPLLDPNNDNPPNLDDAPEGPYLKDRLDSPYTWIIGLGNDQLGYIIPEYDFVLGFPAYLSEADGDHYEETNSIGPQMADVVAQETQKLVDFIDWL
;
A
#
# COMPACT_ATOMS: atom_id res chain seq x y z
N MET A 1 40.64 -7.34 21.55
CA MET A 1 41.92 -8.09 21.71
C MET A 1 41.69 -9.53 21.30
N THR A 2 42.60 -10.14 20.52
CA THR A 2 42.77 -11.61 20.32
C THR A 2 41.51 -12.49 20.40
N THR A 3 40.78 -12.71 19.29
CA THR A 3 41.02 -13.77 18.27
C THR A 3 40.72 -15.21 18.72
N LEU A 4 39.77 -15.87 18.03
CA LEU A 4 40.03 -17.10 17.25
C LEU A 4 38.82 -17.43 16.34
N ALA A 5 39.10 -17.99 15.16
CA ALA A 5 38.12 -18.39 14.13
C ALA A 5 38.67 -19.66 13.41
N PRO A 6 38.23 -20.03 12.20
CA PRO A 6 36.99 -20.76 11.88
C PRO A 6 37.30 -22.16 11.29
N TRP A 7 36.28 -22.88 10.79
CA TRP A 7 36.28 -23.89 9.70
C TRP A 7 34.78 -24.09 9.35
N LEU A 8 34.31 -24.21 8.09
CA LEU A 8 34.78 -25.07 7.00
C LEU A 8 34.26 -24.59 5.62
N SER A 9 35.01 -24.82 4.52
CA SER A 9 34.45 -24.74 3.16
C SER A 9 35.17 -25.69 2.17
N SER A 10 34.47 -26.12 1.11
CA SER A 10 34.87 -27.10 0.08
C SER A 10 35.09 -28.55 0.61
N GLN A 11 34.78 -29.64 -0.10
CA GLN A 11 34.67 -29.86 -1.55
C GLN A 11 33.60 -30.90 -1.91
N THR A 12 32.85 -30.70 -3.00
CA THR A 12 32.78 -31.67 -4.14
C THR A 12 32.11 -31.04 -5.37
N ARG A 13 32.88 -30.80 -6.43
CA ARG A 13 32.40 -30.74 -7.83
C ARG A 13 32.77 -32.06 -8.51
N ASP A 14 31.79 -32.83 -9.00
CA ASP A 14 31.77 -33.44 -10.34
C ASP A 14 30.43 -34.21 -10.53
N GLN A 15 30.05 -34.45 -11.79
CA GLN A 15 28.86 -35.16 -12.27
C GLN A 15 27.52 -34.42 -12.03
N THR A 16 26.63 -34.26 -13.01
CA THR A 16 26.58 -34.81 -14.37
C THR A 16 26.38 -33.73 -15.45
N ARG A 17 26.77 -34.06 -16.68
CA ARG A 17 26.45 -33.29 -17.90
C ARG A 17 25.90 -34.26 -18.95
N ASP A 18 25.24 -33.70 -19.96
CA ASP A 18 24.79 -34.34 -21.21
C ASP A 18 23.55 -35.25 -21.16
N LYS A 19 22.41 -34.68 -21.60
CA LYS A 19 21.48 -35.38 -22.50
C LYS A 19 20.63 -34.44 -23.35
N GLY A 20 21.00 -34.32 -24.63
CA GLY A 20 20.01 -34.34 -25.73
C GLY A 20 19.25 -33.06 -26.06
N ALA A 21 19.90 -32.08 -26.69
CA ALA A 21 19.22 -31.09 -27.52
C ALA A 21 18.84 -31.66 -28.92
N ARG A 22 17.98 -30.92 -29.66
CA ARG A 22 17.41 -31.17 -31.02
C ARG A 22 16.08 -31.95 -31.03
N LEU A 23 15.10 -31.65 -31.90
CA LEU A 23 15.07 -30.72 -33.04
C LEU A 23 13.65 -30.14 -33.22
N GLY A 24 13.48 -28.81 -33.27
CA GLY A 24 12.17 -28.18 -33.48
C GLY A 24 11.87 -27.80 -34.95
N ARG A 25 10.63 -27.36 -35.24
CA ARG A 25 10.31 -26.43 -36.35
C ARG A 25 8.87 -25.90 -36.32
N HIS A 26 8.75 -24.58 -36.44
CA HIS A 26 7.61 -23.81 -36.97
C HIS A 26 6.21 -24.07 -36.38
N LEU A 27 5.80 -23.21 -35.44
CA LEU A 27 4.82 -22.19 -35.81
C LEU A 27 5.45 -20.82 -35.53
N GLY A 28 5.21 -19.84 -36.40
CA GLY A 28 5.69 -18.47 -36.20
C GLY A 28 4.49 -17.55 -36.14
N LEU A 29 4.10 -17.14 -34.94
CA LEU A 29 3.12 -16.09 -34.74
C LEU A 29 3.89 -14.78 -34.58
N ALA A 30 3.88 -13.96 -35.64
CA ALA A 30 4.42 -12.61 -35.56
C ALA A 30 3.33 -11.70 -34.98
N VAL A 31 3.26 -11.63 -33.65
CA VAL A 31 2.55 -10.53 -32.98
C VAL A 31 3.37 -9.28 -33.24
N ALA A 32 2.89 -8.43 -34.13
CA ALA A 32 3.47 -7.12 -34.35
C ALA A 32 2.91 -6.17 -33.30
N LEU A 33 3.45 -6.26 -32.08
CA LEU A 33 3.42 -5.14 -31.15
C LEU A 33 4.18 -4.00 -31.83
N ALA A 34 3.42 -3.08 -32.43
CA ALA A 34 3.95 -1.77 -32.76
C ALA A 34 4.30 -1.07 -31.44
N SER A 35 5.34 -0.25 -31.45
CA SER A 35 5.70 0.62 -30.33
C SER A 35 4.52 1.55 -30.00
N LEU A 36 3.75 1.18 -28.99
CA LEU A 36 2.83 2.08 -28.30
C LEU A 36 3.66 2.91 -27.33
N PRO A 37 3.60 4.25 -27.39
CA PRO A 37 4.11 5.07 -26.32
C PRO A 37 3.12 5.01 -25.15
N LEU A 38 3.28 4.03 -24.27
CA LEU A 38 2.85 4.17 -22.89
C LEU A 38 3.88 5.07 -22.20
N GLY A 39 3.77 6.38 -22.45
CA GLY A 39 4.37 7.35 -21.56
C GLY A 39 3.43 7.47 -20.38
N LEU A 40 3.88 7.01 -19.21
CA LEU A 40 3.33 7.54 -17.96
C LEU A 40 3.75 9.01 -17.90
N GLY A 41 2.83 9.85 -17.41
CA GLY A 41 2.98 11.30 -17.41
C GLY A 41 1.60 11.94 -17.28
N CYS A 42 1.32 12.52 -16.11
CA CYS A 42 0.06 13.19 -15.84
C CYS A 42 -0.11 14.40 -16.80
N ALA A 43 -1.32 14.61 -17.32
CA ALA A 43 -1.54 15.60 -18.38
C ALA A 43 -1.53 17.05 -17.86
N ASP A 44 -0.42 17.77 -18.08
CA ASP A 44 -0.32 19.23 -17.84
C ASP A 44 -1.16 20.03 -18.86
N ASP A 45 -2.41 20.33 -18.52
CA ASP A 45 -3.39 20.92 -19.45
C ASP A 45 -3.24 22.45 -19.64
N GLY A 46 -2.23 22.84 -20.41
CA GLY A 46 -1.87 24.23 -20.70
C GLY A 46 -2.88 25.02 -21.56
N ALA A 47 -3.82 25.70 -20.91
CA ALA A 47 -4.89 26.50 -21.54
C ALA A 47 -4.43 27.53 -22.61
N GLY A 48 -4.93 27.42 -23.86
CA GLY A 48 -4.45 28.24 -25.00
C GLY A 48 -5.38 28.45 -26.21
N THR A 49 -6.46 29.24 -26.04
CA THR A 49 -7.44 29.74 -27.06
C THR A 49 -7.03 29.83 -28.56
N SER A 50 -7.91 29.40 -29.50
CA SER A 50 -8.64 30.30 -30.47
C SER A 50 -9.39 29.63 -31.65
N ASP A 51 -10.59 30.17 -31.92
CA ASP A 51 -11.27 30.43 -33.22
C ASP A 51 -11.46 29.36 -34.35
N ASP A 52 -12.76 29.06 -34.59
CA ASP A 52 -13.54 29.33 -35.83
C ASP A 52 -14.15 28.21 -36.74
N GLU A 53 -15.41 28.50 -37.12
CA GLU A 53 -16.27 28.09 -38.26
C GLU A 53 -16.69 26.62 -38.59
N VAL A 54 -17.96 26.32 -38.23
CA VAL A 54 -19.09 25.88 -39.12
C VAL A 54 -18.96 24.58 -39.96
N GLY A 55 -19.83 23.60 -39.65
CA GLY A 55 -20.26 22.50 -40.54
C GLY A 55 -21.74 22.14 -40.32
N GLN A 56 -22.49 21.72 -41.35
CA GLN A 56 -23.97 21.64 -41.32
C GLN A 56 -24.56 20.38 -41.99
N ASP A 57 -25.75 19.97 -41.50
CA ASP A 57 -26.80 19.11 -42.12
C ASP A 57 -26.56 17.59 -42.36
N GLY A 58 -27.65 16.79 -42.23
CA GLY A 58 -27.79 15.45 -42.84
C GLY A 58 -28.11 14.25 -41.89
N GLU A 59 -29.21 14.23 -41.16
CA GLU A 59 -30.50 13.59 -41.54
C GLU A 59 -30.48 12.12 -42.06
N THR A 60 -31.15 11.24 -41.28
CA THR A 60 -32.16 10.21 -41.67
C THR A 60 -31.84 8.72 -42.00
N GLU A 61 -32.78 7.88 -41.53
CA GLU A 61 -33.19 6.50 -41.92
C GLU A 61 -32.26 5.29 -41.61
N SER A 62 -32.74 4.05 -41.38
CA SER A 62 -33.98 3.44 -40.80
C SER A 62 -34.15 1.98 -41.28
N SER A 63 -34.03 0.97 -40.40
CA SER A 63 -34.78 -0.32 -40.46
C SER A 63 -34.48 -1.17 -39.20
N THR A 64 -35.36 -1.89 -38.47
CA THR A 64 -36.72 -2.48 -38.60
C THR A 64 -36.84 -3.98 -38.95
N SER A 65 -36.74 -4.86 -37.95
CA SER A 65 -37.30 -6.25 -37.85
C SER A 65 -36.93 -6.83 -36.46
N ALA A 66 -37.76 -7.39 -35.55
CA ALA A 66 -38.97 -8.25 -35.62
C ALA A 66 -38.72 -9.59 -36.34
N ASP A 67 -39.07 -10.80 -35.88
CA ASP A 67 -39.87 -11.35 -34.76
C ASP A 67 -39.38 -12.83 -34.52
N THR A 68 -39.73 -13.69 -33.55
CA THR A 68 -40.91 -13.87 -32.66
C THR A 68 -40.60 -14.79 -31.44
N THR A 69 -41.59 -14.95 -30.55
CA THR A 69 -41.93 -16.02 -29.53
C THR A 69 -41.55 -17.51 -29.85
N SER A 70 -41.63 -18.56 -28.99
CA SER A 70 -42.53 -18.87 -27.83
C SER A 70 -42.13 -20.12 -26.98
N GLU A 71 -42.43 -20.08 -25.66
CA GLU A 71 -43.11 -21.12 -24.80
C GLU A 71 -42.62 -22.60 -24.59
N ASP A 72 -42.45 -22.94 -23.30
CA ASP A 72 -43.05 -24.08 -22.52
C ASP A 72 -42.53 -25.54 -22.61
N GLY A 73 -42.66 -26.32 -21.51
CA GLY A 73 -42.41 -27.79 -21.47
C GLY A 73 -41.98 -28.43 -20.11
N THR A 74 -42.92 -28.73 -19.21
CA THR A 74 -42.73 -29.29 -17.85
C THR A 74 -42.34 -30.79 -17.68
N GLU A 75 -41.77 -31.10 -16.50
CA GLU A 75 -42.09 -32.23 -15.57
C GLU A 75 -41.35 -33.61 -15.51
N THR A 76 -41.10 -34.02 -14.24
CA THR A 76 -41.09 -35.39 -13.61
C THR A 76 -39.88 -36.35 -13.57
N ASN A 77 -39.32 -36.47 -12.35
CA ASN A 77 -39.09 -37.66 -11.49
C ASN A 77 -38.43 -38.97 -12.02
N GLY A 78 -37.50 -39.51 -11.20
CA GLY A 78 -37.04 -40.90 -11.28
C GLY A 78 -36.04 -41.31 -10.19
N GLU A 79 -36.50 -41.66 -8.99
CA GLU A 79 -35.67 -42.24 -7.91
C GLU A 79 -35.26 -43.70 -8.21
N THR A 80 -34.09 -44.14 -7.71
CA THR A 80 -33.89 -45.55 -7.34
C THR A 80 -32.72 -45.74 -6.36
N GLU A 81 -32.99 -46.39 -5.22
CA GLU A 81 -32.02 -46.99 -4.30
C GLU A 81 -31.47 -48.31 -4.90
N ALA A 82 -30.48 -49.05 -4.38
CA ALA A 82 -29.59 -48.97 -3.21
C ALA A 82 -28.36 -49.90 -3.46
N GLU A 83 -27.35 -49.89 -2.57
CA GLU A 83 -26.79 -51.05 -1.82
C GLU A 83 -25.51 -50.60 -1.07
N ALA A 84 -25.11 -51.28 0.03
CA ALA A 84 -24.12 -50.75 0.98
C ALA A 84 -23.24 -51.82 1.67
N SER A 85 -22.03 -51.41 2.07
CA SER A 85 -21.16 -52.06 3.08
C SER A 85 -20.03 -51.08 3.48
N THR A 86 -19.98 -50.43 4.66
CA THR A 86 -19.81 -50.91 6.07
C THR A 86 -18.36 -51.16 6.51
N ASP A 87 -18.09 -50.83 7.78
CA ASP A 87 -16.81 -50.83 8.53
C ASP A 87 -15.78 -49.74 8.15
N SER A 88 -15.10 -49.09 9.10
CA SER A 88 -15.19 -49.18 10.58
C SER A 88 -14.88 -47.85 11.27
N SER A 89 -15.32 -47.73 12.52
CA SER A 89 -15.01 -46.61 13.43
C SER A 89 -13.52 -46.48 13.73
N ASP A 90 -13.07 -45.26 13.95
CA ASP A 90 -12.35 -44.89 15.18
C ASP A 90 -12.90 -43.54 15.68
N THR A 91 -13.07 -43.42 16.99
CA THR A 91 -13.48 -42.18 17.67
C THR A 91 -12.34 -41.74 18.58
N GLU A 92 -11.67 -40.65 18.22
CA GLU A 92 -10.93 -39.86 19.19
C GLU A 92 -11.88 -38.80 19.78
N ALA A 93 -11.62 -38.33 20.99
CA ALA A 93 -12.61 -37.61 21.78
C ALA A 93 -12.33 -36.10 21.81
N GLU A 94 -13.26 -35.32 21.27
CA GLU A 94 -13.36 -33.89 21.55
C GLU A 94 -13.49 -33.69 23.08
N THR A 95 -12.52 -33.01 23.67
CA THR A 95 -12.63 -32.53 25.05
C THR A 95 -13.36 -31.20 25.04
N GLU A 96 -14.69 -31.24 25.09
CA GLU A 96 -15.54 -30.08 25.35
C GLU A 96 -15.06 -29.34 26.61
N THR A 97 -14.35 -28.23 26.43
CA THR A 97 -14.16 -27.21 27.47
C THR A 97 -15.49 -26.47 27.62
N GLU A 98 -16.11 -26.59 28.80
CA GLU A 98 -17.48 -26.13 29.07
C GLU A 98 -17.55 -24.59 29.25
N THR A 99 -17.15 -23.82 28.22
CA THR A 99 -17.47 -22.40 28.09
C THR A 99 -18.94 -22.24 27.69
N GLY A 100 -19.61 -21.22 28.23
CA GLY A 100 -21.06 -21.05 28.10
C GLY A 100 -21.53 -20.34 26.82
N GLN A 101 -20.67 -20.23 25.81
CA GLN A 101 -20.86 -19.46 24.58
C GLN A 101 -21.56 -20.33 23.53
N GLU A 102 -22.55 -19.79 22.81
CA GLU A 102 -23.09 -20.51 21.65
C GLU A 102 -22.04 -20.49 20.52
N PRO A 103 -21.79 -21.62 19.82
CA PRO A 103 -20.74 -21.68 18.81
C PRO A 103 -21.04 -20.71 17.65
N TYR A 104 -19.98 -20.06 17.13
CA TYR A 104 -20.09 -19.13 16.01
C TYR A 104 -20.94 -19.72 14.86
N PRO A 105 -21.96 -19.01 14.36
CA PRO A 105 -22.89 -19.55 13.36
C PRO A 105 -22.37 -19.52 11.92
N GLY A 106 -21.26 -18.84 11.66
CA GLY A 106 -20.60 -18.77 10.35
C GLY A 106 -19.34 -19.65 10.25
N ASP A 107 -18.66 -19.55 9.11
CA ASP A 107 -17.30 -20.08 8.95
C ASP A 107 -16.32 -19.19 9.74
N ARG A 108 -15.46 -19.80 10.56
CA ARG A 108 -14.46 -19.04 11.34
C ARG A 108 -13.31 -18.56 10.44
N PRO A 109 -12.64 -17.44 10.78
CA PRO A 109 -11.37 -17.05 10.18
C PRO A 109 -10.29 -18.14 10.29
N GLU A 110 -9.21 -17.98 9.54
CA GLU A 110 -8.07 -18.90 9.53
C GLU A 110 -7.34 -18.92 10.89
N ASP A 111 -7.22 -17.74 11.50
CA ASP A 111 -6.47 -17.50 12.72
C ASP A 111 -7.02 -16.26 13.47
N TRP A 112 -6.95 -16.27 14.80
CA TRP A 112 -7.45 -15.20 15.68
C TRP A 112 -6.87 -15.32 17.10
N CYS A 113 -6.81 -14.20 17.81
CA CYS A 113 -6.53 -14.17 19.26
C CYS A 113 -7.33 -13.04 19.95
N PRO A 114 -7.73 -13.20 21.24
CA PRO A 114 -7.44 -14.33 22.12
C PRO A 114 -8.33 -15.57 21.88
N ASP A 115 -8.06 -16.64 22.62
CA ASP A 115 -8.73 -17.95 22.56
C ASP A 115 -8.77 -18.55 21.13
N GLY A 116 -7.58 -18.58 20.51
CA GLY A 116 -7.31 -18.98 19.12
C GLY A 116 -7.70 -20.41 18.70
N PRO A 117 -7.45 -20.79 17.43
CA PRO A 117 -7.98 -21.99 16.79
C PRO A 117 -7.80 -23.31 17.58
N ASP A 118 -6.63 -23.51 18.18
CA ASP A 118 -6.29 -24.69 18.99
C ASP A 118 -6.27 -24.38 20.52
N GLY A 119 -6.66 -23.17 20.93
CA GLY A 119 -6.67 -22.72 22.34
C GLY A 119 -5.28 -22.34 22.86
N ASP A 120 -4.45 -21.77 21.98
CA ASP A 120 -3.02 -21.54 22.12
C ASP A 120 -2.64 -20.13 22.64
N CYS A 121 -3.43 -19.10 22.31
CA CYS A 121 -3.32 -17.73 22.86
C CYS A 121 -4.48 -17.40 23.84
N PRO A 122 -4.51 -17.97 25.06
CA PRO A 122 -5.65 -17.85 25.98
C PRO A 122 -5.87 -16.42 26.51
N ASP A 123 -7.14 -16.03 26.69
CA ASP A 123 -7.52 -14.70 27.23
C ASP A 123 -6.98 -14.46 28.66
N ASP A 124 -6.19 -13.39 28.83
CA ASP A 124 -5.77 -12.84 30.13
C ASP A 124 -6.14 -11.35 30.23
N PRO A 125 -7.36 -11.03 30.71
CA PRO A 125 -7.86 -9.65 30.77
C PRO A 125 -7.23 -8.81 31.91
N GLU A 126 -6.31 -9.38 32.70
CA GLU A 126 -5.50 -8.65 33.68
C GLU A 126 -4.06 -8.41 33.17
N ALA A 127 -3.74 -8.85 31.94
CA ALA A 127 -2.42 -8.64 31.34
C ALA A 127 -2.22 -7.18 30.88
N PRO A 128 -1.07 -6.54 31.23
CA PRO A 128 -0.77 -5.20 30.77
C PRO A 128 -0.49 -5.19 29.26
N LEU A 129 -1.01 -4.20 28.57
CA LEU A 129 -0.60 -3.88 27.20
C LEU A 129 0.87 -3.43 27.20
N ARG A 130 1.67 -4.02 26.32
CA ARG A 130 3.03 -3.61 25.99
C ARG A 130 3.10 -3.16 24.54
N VAL A 131 3.97 -2.18 24.28
CA VAL A 131 4.36 -1.80 22.93
C VAL A 131 5.87 -1.66 22.85
N GLY A 132 6.44 -2.07 21.72
CA GLY A 132 7.85 -1.91 21.38
C GLY A 132 7.96 -1.43 19.95
N VAL A 133 8.97 -0.63 19.64
CA VAL A 133 9.12 -0.01 18.33
C VAL A 133 10.59 -0.04 17.88
N ALA A 134 10.80 -0.23 16.58
CA ALA A 134 12.11 -0.17 15.95
C ALA A 134 12.02 0.52 14.60
N VAL A 135 13.00 1.38 14.32
CA VAL A 135 13.24 1.97 13.00
C VAL A 135 14.54 1.40 12.49
N LEU A 136 14.49 0.73 11.33
CA LEU A 136 15.67 0.34 10.57
C LEU A 136 15.67 1.02 9.21
N ASP A 137 16.86 1.19 8.66
CA ASP A 137 17.12 1.71 7.33
C ASP A 137 16.65 0.71 6.25
N LEU A 138 16.12 1.22 5.14
CA LEU A 138 15.66 0.43 4.00
C LEU A 138 16.26 0.92 2.67
N GLU A 139 17.29 1.78 2.68
CA GLU A 139 18.00 2.17 1.47
C GLU A 139 18.71 0.95 0.84
N PRO A 140 18.76 0.81 -0.50
CA PRO A 140 19.48 -0.28 -1.13
C PRO A 140 20.98 -0.28 -0.80
N ASP A 141 21.48 -1.42 -0.28
CA ASP A 141 22.90 -1.63 0.09
C ASP A 141 23.88 -1.50 -1.11
N CYS A 142 23.38 -1.52 -2.35
CA CYS A 142 24.20 -1.39 -3.56
C CYS A 142 23.47 -0.73 -4.73
N TYR A 143 23.94 0.45 -5.14
CA TYR A 143 23.70 1.08 -6.45
C TYR A 143 24.70 2.23 -6.64
N GLU A 144 24.81 2.77 -7.85
CA GLU A 144 25.68 3.91 -8.16
C GLU A 144 24.89 5.21 -8.40
N SER A 145 25.55 6.35 -8.17
CA SER A 145 24.98 7.69 -8.45
C SER A 145 25.21 8.12 -9.89
N TRP A 146 24.29 8.90 -10.46
CA TRP A 146 24.37 9.46 -11.82
C TRP A 146 23.94 10.93 -11.84
N ASP A 147 24.43 11.70 -12.81
CA ASP A 147 23.98 13.07 -13.06
C ASP A 147 22.89 13.03 -14.15
N ASP A 148 21.64 13.40 -13.84
CA ASP A 148 20.61 13.66 -14.86
C ASP A 148 20.93 15.00 -15.56
N VAL A 149 21.36 14.91 -16.82
CA VAL A 149 21.76 16.06 -17.64
C VAL A 149 20.56 16.68 -18.36
N ALA A 150 19.50 15.90 -18.56
CA ALA A 150 18.29 16.31 -19.27
C ALA A 150 17.27 17.02 -18.35
N GLY A 151 17.16 16.56 -17.10
CA GLY A 151 16.08 16.88 -16.17
C GLY A 151 14.78 16.22 -16.62
N ASN A 152 14.75 14.88 -16.60
CA ASN A 152 13.62 14.06 -17.06
C ASN A 152 13.43 12.73 -16.27
N GLY A 153 14.17 12.56 -15.16
CA GLY A 153 14.14 11.36 -14.33
C GLY A 153 14.64 10.07 -15.01
N THR A 154 15.16 10.13 -16.25
CA THR A 154 15.34 8.96 -17.12
C THR A 154 16.75 8.85 -17.68
N TYR A 155 17.50 7.79 -17.30
CA TYR A 155 18.90 7.62 -17.73
C TYR A 155 19.03 7.25 -19.23
N ASP A 156 19.66 8.11 -20.05
CA ASP A 156 19.85 7.87 -21.49
C ASP A 156 21.30 8.05 -22.05
N ASP A 157 21.45 8.19 -23.37
CA ASP A 157 22.72 8.34 -24.11
C ASP A 157 23.39 9.73 -23.85
N GLU A 158 22.70 10.69 -23.24
CA GLU A 158 23.24 12.02 -22.87
C GLU A 158 23.78 12.10 -21.41
N ASP A 159 23.58 11.06 -20.59
CA ASP A 159 23.96 11.03 -19.16
C ASP A 159 25.21 10.16 -18.84
N ASP A 160 26.02 10.61 -17.88
CA ASP A 160 27.17 9.88 -17.34
C ASP A 160 26.85 9.38 -15.91
N PHE A 161 27.13 8.11 -15.61
CA PHE A 161 27.07 7.55 -14.25
C PHE A 161 28.45 7.53 -13.58
N ASN A 162 28.47 7.51 -12.25
CA ASN A 162 29.69 7.46 -11.46
C ASN A 162 30.08 6.00 -11.17
N ASP A 163 30.99 5.47 -12.00
CA ASP A 163 31.66 4.15 -11.93
C ASP A 163 32.50 4.01 -10.63
N CYS A 164 31.79 3.95 -9.50
CA CYS A 164 32.27 4.13 -8.13
C CYS A 164 31.77 3.06 -7.15
N GLY A 165 30.89 2.14 -7.59
CA GLY A 165 30.47 0.97 -6.81
C GLY A 165 29.32 1.19 -5.84
N CYS A 166 28.95 0.10 -5.16
CA CYS A 166 27.78 -0.03 -4.28
C CYS A 166 27.68 1.06 -3.19
N ASP A 167 28.80 1.47 -2.61
CA ASP A 167 28.81 2.47 -1.53
C ASP A 167 28.64 3.93 -2.00
N ARG A 168 28.58 4.16 -3.33
CA ARG A 168 28.43 5.46 -4.02
C ARG A 168 29.59 6.44 -3.83
N LEU A 169 30.70 6.08 -3.15
CA LEU A 169 31.80 7.00 -2.84
C LEU A 169 32.96 6.88 -3.83
N CYS A 170 33.29 7.97 -4.51
CA CYS A 170 34.28 7.92 -5.58
C CYS A 170 35.74 8.04 -5.09
N PRO A 171 36.73 7.43 -5.80
CA PRO A 171 38.17 7.45 -5.45
C PRO A 171 38.83 8.85 -5.35
N GLY A 172 38.65 9.52 -4.22
CA GLY A 172 39.23 10.84 -3.93
C GLY A 172 38.34 11.77 -3.10
N GLU A 173 37.13 11.34 -2.79
CA GLU A 173 36.15 12.09 -2.01
C GLU A 173 36.44 12.09 -0.50
N ALA A 174 35.52 12.69 0.28
CA ALA A 174 35.56 12.58 1.73
C ALA A 174 35.16 11.15 2.15
N ASP A 175 35.83 10.63 3.17
CA ASP A 175 35.53 9.38 3.88
C ASP A 175 35.43 8.06 3.07
N TYR A 176 35.60 8.09 1.73
CA TYR A 176 35.81 6.96 0.83
C TYR A 176 36.69 5.84 1.44
N PRO A 177 36.14 4.62 1.65
CA PRO A 177 36.83 3.56 2.40
C PRO A 177 37.88 2.80 1.57
N GLY A 178 37.76 2.82 0.23
CA GLY A 178 38.51 2.00 -0.71
C GLY A 178 37.60 1.06 -1.50
N PRO A 179 38.07 0.47 -2.62
CA PRO A 179 37.20 -0.18 -3.61
C PRO A 179 36.40 -1.37 -3.06
N ASP A 180 35.15 -1.44 -3.48
CA ASP A 180 34.12 -2.38 -3.04
C ASP A 180 33.64 -3.30 -4.21
N GLU A 181 32.33 -3.46 -4.41
CA GLU A 181 31.73 -4.19 -5.53
C GLU A 181 31.11 -3.18 -6.52
N GLY A 182 31.40 -3.34 -7.81
CA GLY A 182 31.09 -2.34 -8.84
C GLY A 182 32.29 -1.50 -9.29
N GLU A 183 33.01 -0.83 -8.37
CA GLU A 183 34.00 0.22 -8.70
C GLU A 183 34.95 -0.12 -9.86
N GLY A 184 34.85 0.65 -10.96
CA GLY A 184 35.80 0.64 -12.07
C GLY A 184 35.63 -0.52 -13.06
N ASP A 185 34.47 -1.18 -13.05
CA ASP A 185 34.10 -2.22 -14.02
C ASP A 185 33.43 -1.65 -15.29
N GLY A 186 32.86 -0.44 -15.19
CA GLY A 186 32.25 0.28 -16.32
C GLY A 186 30.87 -0.23 -16.74
N GLN A 187 30.14 -0.91 -15.86
CA GLN A 187 28.70 -1.19 -15.96
C GLN A 187 27.98 -0.41 -14.85
N PHE A 188 26.86 0.24 -15.16
CA PHE A 188 26.09 1.01 -14.18
C PHE A 188 25.26 0.07 -13.28
N GLN A 189 25.58 0.00 -11.98
CA GLN A 189 24.73 -0.66 -10.98
C GLN A 189 23.51 0.22 -10.67
N ARG A 190 22.37 -0.10 -11.31
CA ARG A 190 21.10 0.62 -11.17
C ARG A 190 20.15 -0.11 -10.21
N ILE A 191 19.58 0.63 -9.28
CA ILE A 191 18.29 0.32 -8.65
C ILE A 191 17.23 1.27 -9.23
N PHE A 192 16.06 0.76 -9.59
CA PHE A 192 15.00 1.57 -10.21
C PHE A 192 13.94 1.99 -9.18
N MET A 193 13.48 3.24 -9.27
CA MET A 193 12.41 3.81 -8.45
C MET A 193 11.03 3.52 -9.07
N ALA A 194 10.02 3.36 -8.22
CA ALA A 194 8.71 2.84 -8.59
C ALA A 194 7.59 3.91 -8.64
N GLY A 195 6.33 3.49 -8.80
CA GLY A 195 5.18 4.38 -8.95
C GLY A 195 5.00 4.88 -10.39
N PHE A 196 5.92 5.72 -10.85
CA PHE A 196 5.82 6.41 -12.15
C PHE A 196 6.37 5.60 -13.35
N GLN A 197 7.43 6.07 -14.01
CA GLN A 197 7.91 5.56 -15.30
C GLN A 197 8.98 4.46 -15.19
N ASN A 198 9.08 3.60 -16.21
CA ASN A 198 10.23 2.71 -16.39
C ASN A 198 11.52 3.50 -16.66
N ASN A 199 12.68 2.91 -16.34
CA ASN A 199 14.01 3.49 -16.53
C ASN A 199 14.31 4.77 -15.71
N ARG A 200 13.71 4.89 -14.52
CA ARG A 200 14.07 5.89 -13.50
C ARG A 200 14.99 5.28 -12.44
N PRO A 201 16.33 5.23 -12.64
CA PRO A 201 17.25 4.75 -11.60
C PRO A 201 17.48 5.81 -10.53
N ALA A 202 17.64 5.39 -9.28
CA ALA A 202 17.99 6.30 -8.19
C ALA A 202 19.39 6.92 -8.42
N ALA A 203 19.49 8.24 -8.35
CA ALA A 203 20.76 8.98 -8.35
C ALA A 203 21.39 9.07 -6.95
N GLY A 204 20.59 8.89 -5.90
CA GLY A 204 21.05 8.95 -4.52
C GLY A 204 19.90 9.04 -3.54
N VAL A 205 20.16 9.68 -2.40
CA VAL A 205 19.18 9.94 -1.32
C VAL A 205 19.11 11.44 -1.11
N ARG A 206 17.93 11.93 -0.72
CA ARG A 206 17.69 13.36 -0.47
C ARG A 206 18.66 13.93 0.57
N GLY A 207 19.34 15.02 0.22
CA GLY A 207 20.25 15.74 1.12
C GLY A 207 19.53 16.58 2.17
N ALA A 208 20.17 16.74 3.34
CA ALA A 208 19.68 17.59 4.44
C ALA A 208 19.68 19.10 4.14
N ASP A 209 20.15 19.51 2.97
CA ASP A 209 20.12 20.87 2.42
C ASP A 209 19.07 21.07 1.32
N LEU A 210 18.22 20.07 1.06
CA LEU A 210 17.08 20.15 0.14
C LEU A 210 15.75 20.30 0.90
N GLY A 211 14.92 21.27 0.51
CA GLY A 211 13.65 21.59 1.17
C GLY A 211 13.81 22.34 2.50
N LEU A 212 12.80 22.18 3.36
CA LEU A 212 12.71 22.75 4.71
C LEU A 212 13.22 21.78 5.79
N VAL A 213 13.00 20.47 5.62
CA VAL A 213 13.17 19.43 6.66
C VAL A 213 13.81 18.14 6.13
N GLY A 214 14.82 18.22 5.26
CA GLY A 214 15.51 17.03 4.70
C GLY A 214 16.47 16.27 5.64
N GLU A 215 16.61 16.64 6.92
CA GLU A 215 17.63 16.03 7.79
C GLU A 215 17.26 14.60 8.23
N GLY A 216 17.83 13.62 7.54
CA GLY A 216 17.57 12.19 7.77
C GLY A 216 16.39 11.66 6.96
N ASP A 217 16.09 12.30 5.83
CA ASP A 217 15.19 11.75 4.81
C ASP A 217 15.92 10.70 3.95
N GLY A 218 15.13 9.79 3.38
CA GLY A 218 15.51 8.47 2.89
C GLY A 218 14.31 7.53 3.05
N ILE A 219 14.51 6.21 3.10
CA ILE A 219 13.42 5.23 3.27
C ILE A 219 13.70 4.27 4.43
N GLY A 220 12.66 3.90 5.16
CA GLY A 220 12.77 3.08 6.36
C GLY A 220 11.80 1.91 6.44
N CYS A 221 12.09 1.06 7.42
CA CYS A 221 11.22 0.01 7.93
C CYS A 221 10.91 0.32 9.40
N ARG A 222 9.67 0.69 9.68
CA ARG A 222 9.18 1.08 11.01
C ARG A 222 8.26 0.00 11.56
N ALA A 223 8.80 -0.84 12.43
CA ALA A 223 8.08 -1.94 13.07
C ALA A 223 7.58 -1.55 14.46
N MET A 224 6.27 -1.62 14.68
CA MET A 224 5.63 -1.54 15.99
C MET A 224 5.08 -2.92 16.37
N VAL A 225 5.33 -3.37 17.58
CA VAL A 225 4.83 -4.65 18.10
C VAL A 225 3.96 -4.39 19.33
N LEU A 226 2.70 -4.80 19.23
CA LEU A 226 1.70 -4.77 20.29
C LEU A 226 1.63 -6.15 20.93
N ASP A 227 1.58 -6.20 22.26
CA ASP A 227 1.77 -7.45 23.01
C ASP A 227 0.96 -7.40 24.32
N GLN A 228 -0.02 -8.29 24.47
CA GLN A 228 -0.88 -8.39 25.66
C GLN A 228 -1.21 -9.86 25.95
N GLY A 229 -0.95 -10.32 27.18
CA GLY A 229 -1.13 -11.71 27.56
C GLY A 229 -0.21 -12.64 26.75
N GLU A 230 -0.82 -13.57 26.01
CA GLU A 230 -0.17 -14.45 25.02
C GLU A 230 -0.62 -14.07 23.58
N THR A 231 -0.96 -12.79 23.32
CA THR A 231 -1.32 -12.25 22.00
C THR A 231 -0.29 -11.20 21.54
N ARG A 232 0.31 -11.39 20.38
CA ARG A 232 1.30 -10.49 19.77
C ARG A 232 0.98 -10.17 18.31
N VAL A 233 0.78 -8.87 18.05
CA VAL A 233 0.57 -8.32 16.70
C VAL A 233 1.76 -7.44 16.32
N ALA A 234 2.38 -7.70 15.17
CA ALA A 234 3.42 -6.84 14.59
C ALA A 234 2.85 -6.05 13.41
N ILE A 235 2.91 -4.71 13.48
CA ILE A 235 2.53 -3.79 12.39
C ILE A 235 3.82 -3.15 11.88
N VAL A 236 4.16 -3.39 10.62
CA VAL A 236 5.37 -2.85 9.99
C VAL A 236 4.99 -1.95 8.82
N ALA A 237 5.36 -0.68 8.88
CA ALA A 237 5.32 0.22 7.74
C ALA A 237 6.67 0.20 7.02
N ILE A 238 6.66 0.04 5.69
CA ILE A 238 7.83 0.18 4.82
C ILE A 238 7.60 1.26 3.76
N ASP A 239 8.62 2.07 3.51
CA ASP A 239 8.52 3.25 2.64
C ASP A 239 8.71 2.88 1.16
N THR A 240 7.84 2.02 0.65
CA THR A 240 7.86 1.48 -0.73
C THR A 240 6.49 1.61 -1.41
N VAL A 241 6.45 1.42 -2.73
CA VAL A 241 5.22 1.48 -3.54
C VAL A 241 4.19 0.39 -3.20
N GLY A 242 4.63 -0.79 -2.74
CA GLY A 242 3.75 -1.94 -2.60
C GLY A 242 4.51 -3.24 -2.38
N TYR A 243 3.86 -4.23 -1.78
CA TYR A 243 4.51 -5.46 -1.37
C TYR A 243 3.54 -6.64 -1.47
N PHE A 244 4.01 -7.77 -2.02
CA PHE A 244 3.14 -8.92 -2.29
C PHE A 244 3.04 -9.90 -1.11
N TYR A 245 1.89 -10.57 -0.99
CA TYR A 245 1.65 -11.57 0.07
C TYR A 245 2.73 -12.65 0.16
N ASP A 246 3.25 -13.12 -0.99
CA ASP A 246 4.35 -14.09 -1.10
C ASP A 246 5.63 -13.64 -0.35
N GLU A 247 5.88 -12.32 -0.29
CA GLU A 247 6.98 -11.73 0.49
C GLU A 247 6.69 -11.75 1.99
N VAL A 248 5.46 -11.44 2.38
CA VAL A 248 5.00 -11.44 3.78
C VAL A 248 5.04 -12.86 4.35
N VAL A 249 4.65 -13.87 3.58
CA VAL A 249 4.81 -15.29 3.94
C VAL A 249 6.29 -15.63 4.17
N ALA A 250 7.19 -15.21 3.27
CA ALA A 250 8.62 -15.45 3.43
C ALA A 250 9.22 -14.73 4.67
N ILE A 251 8.65 -13.61 5.12
CA ILE A 251 9.04 -12.93 6.36
C ILE A 251 8.49 -13.65 7.59
N ARG A 252 7.28 -14.23 7.52
CA ARG A 252 6.73 -15.08 8.60
C ARG A 252 7.63 -16.31 8.84
N GLU A 253 8.18 -16.93 7.79
CA GLU A 253 9.20 -18.00 7.94
C GLU A 253 10.47 -17.53 8.68
N LEU A 254 10.90 -16.28 8.50
CA LEU A 254 12.04 -15.70 9.24
C LEU A 254 11.69 -15.37 10.70
N LEU A 255 10.41 -15.15 11.00
CA LEU A 255 9.90 -14.73 12.31
C LEU A 255 9.35 -15.87 13.18
N GLU A 256 9.25 -17.12 12.70
CA GLU A 256 8.91 -18.31 13.52
C GLU A 256 9.55 -18.31 14.94
N PRO A 257 10.85 -17.98 15.12
CA PRO A 257 11.48 -18.02 16.45
C PRO A 257 11.02 -16.94 17.43
N GLN A 258 10.23 -15.96 16.99
CA GLN A 258 9.82 -14.79 17.76
C GLN A 258 8.43 -14.90 18.36
N ASN A 259 7.62 -15.89 17.96
CA ASN A 259 6.18 -15.99 18.28
C ASN A 259 5.46 -14.66 18.02
N VAL A 260 5.28 -14.33 16.74
CA VAL A 260 4.40 -13.24 16.28
C VAL A 260 3.18 -13.93 15.69
N ASP A 261 2.02 -13.73 16.31
CA ASP A 261 0.81 -14.46 15.95
C ASP A 261 0.21 -13.85 14.68
N TYR A 262 0.09 -12.52 14.64
CA TYR A 262 -0.26 -11.80 13.41
C TYR A 262 0.79 -10.77 13.00
N LEU A 263 1.32 -10.92 11.78
CA LEU A 263 2.19 -9.96 11.12
C LEU A 263 1.39 -9.20 10.04
N ILE A 264 1.32 -7.88 10.19
CA ILE A 264 0.93 -6.93 9.14
C ILE A 264 2.20 -6.30 8.58
N VAL A 265 2.45 -6.47 7.28
CA VAL A 265 3.40 -5.62 6.52
C VAL A 265 2.57 -4.68 5.64
N HIS A 266 2.86 -3.39 5.72
CA HIS A 266 2.16 -2.32 5.03
C HIS A 266 3.16 -1.48 4.24
N SER A 267 2.90 -1.26 2.95
CA SER A 267 3.64 -0.29 2.13
C SER A 267 2.97 1.07 2.18
N THR A 268 3.71 2.13 2.50
CA THR A 268 3.16 3.50 2.54
C THR A 268 2.72 4.04 1.17
N HIS A 269 2.99 3.29 0.10
CA HIS A 269 2.77 3.65 -1.30
C HIS A 269 3.71 4.75 -1.80
N ASN A 270 4.92 4.81 -1.24
CA ASN A 270 5.95 5.78 -1.59
C ASN A 270 6.40 5.64 -3.06
N HIS A 271 6.22 6.69 -3.85
CA HIS A 271 6.68 6.75 -5.25
C HIS A 271 8.16 7.13 -5.38
N GLU A 272 8.84 7.53 -4.30
CA GLU A 272 10.28 7.82 -4.32
C GLU A 272 11.14 6.67 -3.72
N GLY A 273 10.54 5.48 -3.61
CA GLY A 273 11.21 4.25 -3.19
C GLY A 273 11.60 3.34 -4.37
N PRO A 274 12.56 2.41 -4.17
CA PRO A 274 12.87 1.34 -5.13
C PRO A 274 11.70 0.42 -5.45
N ASP A 275 11.73 -0.22 -6.63
CA ASP A 275 10.76 -1.22 -7.04
C ASP A 275 10.77 -2.47 -6.14
N THR A 276 9.61 -2.76 -5.56
CA THR A 276 9.31 -3.95 -4.73
C THR A 276 8.17 -4.82 -5.29
N MET A 277 7.76 -4.59 -6.54
CA MET A 277 6.69 -5.32 -7.23
C MET A 277 7.11 -5.88 -8.60
N GLY A 278 8.16 -5.31 -9.21
CA GLY A 278 8.76 -5.74 -10.47
C GLY A 278 8.28 -4.98 -11.71
N LEU A 279 7.38 -3.99 -11.60
CA LEU A 279 6.85 -3.25 -12.75
C LEU A 279 7.84 -2.25 -13.37
N TRP A 280 8.78 -1.72 -12.57
CA TRP A 280 9.51 -0.48 -12.86
C TRP A 280 10.97 -0.69 -13.27
N GLY A 281 11.27 -1.76 -14.02
CA GLY A 281 12.62 -1.99 -14.57
C GLY A 281 13.02 -1.01 -15.69
N GLU A 282 14.18 -1.28 -16.32
CA GLU A 282 14.77 -0.52 -17.45
C GLU A 282 13.83 -0.30 -18.66
N SER A 283 12.76 -1.10 -18.79
CA SER A 283 11.73 -0.90 -19.81
C SER A 283 10.52 -1.78 -19.51
N PHE A 284 9.32 -1.39 -19.96
CA PHE A 284 8.12 -2.23 -19.86
C PHE A 284 8.39 -3.69 -20.26
N GLY A 285 8.10 -4.61 -19.34
CA GLY A 285 8.35 -6.03 -19.52
C GLY A 285 9.69 -6.55 -18.95
N GLN A 286 10.53 -5.69 -18.37
CA GLN A 286 11.70 -6.07 -17.57
C GLN A 286 11.39 -5.86 -16.08
N ASN A 287 11.72 -6.87 -15.25
CA ASN A 287 11.49 -6.83 -13.81
C ASN A 287 12.45 -5.84 -13.14
N GLY A 288 11.92 -4.87 -12.37
CA GLY A 288 12.71 -3.85 -11.66
C GLY A 288 13.10 -4.21 -10.23
N PHE A 289 12.47 -5.22 -9.61
CA PHE A 289 12.72 -5.59 -8.21
C PHE A 289 14.02 -6.39 -8.11
N ASP A 290 15.09 -5.73 -7.68
CA ASP A 290 16.41 -6.36 -7.57
C ASP A 290 16.41 -7.56 -6.59
N PRO A 291 16.98 -8.72 -6.96
CA PRO A 291 16.96 -9.92 -6.12
C PRO A 291 17.72 -9.81 -4.79
N ASP A 292 18.78 -9.01 -4.71
CA ASP A 292 19.55 -8.85 -3.48
C ASP A 292 18.90 -7.77 -2.59
N TYR A 293 18.33 -6.71 -3.16
CA TYR A 293 17.46 -5.77 -2.42
C TYR A 293 16.21 -6.48 -1.86
N ARG A 294 15.58 -7.39 -2.62
CA ARG A 294 14.47 -8.23 -2.13
C ARG A 294 14.83 -9.06 -0.91
N ILE A 295 16.07 -9.57 -0.85
CA ILE A 295 16.60 -10.27 0.32
C ILE A 295 16.82 -9.27 1.46
N GLN A 296 17.42 -8.11 1.18
CA GLN A 296 17.64 -7.02 2.14
C GLN A 296 16.33 -6.64 2.84
N VAL A 297 15.31 -6.20 2.10
CA VAL A 297 13.98 -5.79 2.62
C VAL A 297 13.37 -6.85 3.55
N ARG A 298 13.30 -8.11 3.11
CA ARG A 298 12.78 -9.23 3.93
C ARG A 298 13.53 -9.38 5.25
N THR A 299 14.86 -9.30 5.21
CA THR A 299 15.70 -9.44 6.41
C THR A 299 15.67 -8.21 7.32
N THR A 300 15.54 -7.00 6.76
CA THR A 300 15.33 -5.76 7.52
C THR A 300 14.01 -5.79 8.27
N ILE A 301 12.90 -6.20 7.63
CA ILE A 301 11.59 -6.32 8.29
C ILE A 301 11.66 -7.32 9.45
N ALA A 302 12.23 -8.52 9.21
CA ALA A 302 12.39 -9.52 10.26
C ALA A 302 13.30 -9.04 11.41
N ALA A 303 14.34 -8.26 11.11
CA ALA A 303 15.21 -7.64 12.11
C ALA A 303 14.51 -6.53 12.91
N ALA A 304 13.73 -5.68 12.25
CA ALA A 304 12.98 -4.59 12.89
C ALA A 304 11.93 -5.15 13.86
N VAL A 305 11.14 -6.14 13.45
CA VAL A 305 10.18 -6.83 14.34
C VAL A 305 10.91 -7.52 15.51
N THR A 306 12.03 -8.18 15.25
CA THR A 306 12.86 -8.80 16.31
C THR A 306 13.40 -7.75 17.30
N GLN A 307 13.77 -6.56 16.83
CA GLN A 307 14.23 -5.47 17.69
C GLN A 307 13.08 -4.84 18.48
N ALA A 308 11.93 -4.59 17.86
CA ALA A 308 10.74 -4.07 18.52
C ALA A 308 10.27 -5.00 19.66
N ILE A 309 10.32 -6.33 19.47
CA ILE A 309 10.09 -7.33 20.54
C ILE A 309 11.12 -7.18 21.68
N GLY A 310 12.35 -6.81 21.38
CA GLY A 310 13.41 -6.54 22.36
C GLY A 310 13.22 -5.26 23.19
N GLU A 311 12.49 -4.28 22.66
CA GLU A 311 12.21 -2.97 23.29
C GLU A 311 10.81 -2.90 23.94
N LEU A 312 10.06 -4.02 23.99
CA LEU A 312 8.69 -4.10 24.56
C LEU A 312 8.59 -3.49 25.97
N THR A 313 7.84 -2.40 26.08
CA THR A 313 7.66 -1.58 27.28
C THR A 313 6.19 -1.49 27.68
N GLU A 314 5.91 -1.42 28.98
CA GLU A 314 4.55 -1.36 29.55
C GLU A 314 3.88 -0.01 29.25
N VAL A 315 2.71 -0.05 28.62
CA VAL A 315 1.94 1.14 28.25
C VAL A 315 1.21 1.67 29.49
N GLY A 316 1.60 2.84 29.96
CA GLY A 316 0.96 3.52 31.09
C GLY A 316 -0.23 4.38 30.68
N THR A 317 -0.28 4.86 29.44
CA THR A 317 -1.41 5.60 28.86
C THR A 317 -1.54 5.28 27.37
N LEU A 318 -2.74 4.93 26.92
CA LEU A 318 -3.12 4.90 25.52
C LEU A 318 -4.09 6.06 25.25
N THR A 319 -3.78 6.89 24.26
CA THR A 319 -4.62 8.00 23.82
C THR A 319 -5.05 7.79 22.38
N VAL A 320 -6.34 7.95 22.09
CA VAL A 320 -6.88 7.92 20.72
C VAL A 320 -7.29 9.33 20.31
N GLY A 321 -6.80 9.77 19.16
CA GLY A 321 -7.02 11.10 18.60
C GLY A 321 -7.52 11.04 17.17
N ARG A 322 -8.17 12.11 16.72
CA ARG A 322 -8.51 12.30 15.30
C ARG A 322 -8.43 13.76 14.90
N GLY A 323 -7.57 14.06 13.94
CA GLY A 323 -7.48 15.34 13.23
C GLY A 323 -8.30 15.36 11.95
N ASP A 324 -8.36 16.52 11.30
CA ASP A 324 -9.06 16.76 10.04
C ASP A 324 -8.10 17.49 9.08
N ALA A 325 -7.65 16.79 8.04
CA ALA A 325 -6.70 17.28 7.06
C ALA A 325 -7.21 18.49 6.27
N SER A 326 -8.53 18.73 6.19
CA SER A 326 -9.07 19.93 5.54
C SER A 326 -8.75 21.23 6.32
N GLN A 327 -8.40 21.12 7.60
CA GLN A 327 -7.93 22.25 8.41
C GLN A 327 -6.47 22.64 8.10
N ALA A 328 -5.73 21.83 7.34
CA ALA A 328 -4.40 22.19 6.83
C ALA A 328 -4.43 23.38 5.85
N SER A 329 -5.62 23.82 5.42
CA SER A 329 -5.89 25.01 4.60
C SER A 329 -5.56 26.37 5.24
N LEU A 330 -4.99 26.40 6.45
CA LEU A 330 -4.61 27.63 7.17
C LEU A 330 -5.79 28.61 7.41
N GLY A 331 -7.03 28.10 7.35
CA GLY A 331 -8.26 28.87 7.47
C GLY A 331 -8.90 29.31 6.16
N ASP A 332 -8.36 28.93 5.00
CA ASP A 332 -9.05 29.05 3.72
C ASP A 332 -10.01 27.87 3.48
N ALA A 333 -11.24 28.03 3.97
CA ALA A 333 -12.29 27.02 3.86
C ALA A 333 -12.84 26.83 2.43
N ASP A 334 -12.49 27.69 1.46
CA ASP A 334 -12.81 27.43 0.05
C ASP A 334 -11.77 26.44 -0.53
N LYS A 335 -10.49 26.54 -0.13
CA LYS A 335 -9.43 25.58 -0.50
C LYS A 335 -9.57 24.23 0.21
N GLY A 336 -9.66 24.24 1.54
CA GLY A 336 -9.88 23.05 2.36
C GLY A 336 -8.82 21.94 2.17
N ILE A 337 -9.25 20.70 1.91
CA ILE A 337 -8.33 19.54 1.73
C ILE A 337 -7.26 19.79 0.66
N ARG A 338 -7.57 20.59 -0.37
CA ARG A 338 -6.69 20.88 -1.52
C ARG A 338 -5.46 21.73 -1.19
N ASN A 339 -5.14 21.95 0.09
CA ASN A 339 -3.81 22.37 0.49
C ASN A 339 -2.82 21.19 0.62
N VAL A 340 -3.31 19.96 0.88
CA VAL A 340 -2.49 18.79 1.23
C VAL A 340 -2.81 17.52 0.44
N SER A 341 -4.03 17.35 -0.08
CA SER A 341 -4.39 16.23 -0.96
C SER A 341 -5.51 16.63 -1.93
N ASN A 342 -5.59 15.93 -3.05
CA ASN A 342 -6.53 16.12 -4.14
C ASN A 342 -7.04 14.74 -4.59
N ASP A 343 -8.26 14.69 -5.11
CA ASP A 343 -8.78 13.55 -5.87
C ASP A 343 -8.73 13.92 -7.36
N THR A 344 -8.19 13.04 -8.21
CA THR A 344 -8.15 13.27 -9.68
C THR A 344 -9.16 12.41 -10.45
N ARG A 345 -10.01 11.66 -9.75
CA ARG A 345 -11.08 10.86 -10.35
C ARG A 345 -12.45 11.44 -9.97
N ASP A 346 -13.44 11.18 -10.81
CA ASP A 346 -14.83 11.44 -10.47
C ASP A 346 -15.43 10.20 -9.75
N PRO A 347 -16.26 10.35 -8.69
CA PRO A 347 -16.67 11.60 -8.07
C PRO A 347 -15.71 12.06 -6.98
N PHE A 348 -15.36 13.35 -6.96
CA PHE A 348 -14.41 13.92 -5.98
C PHE A 348 -14.83 13.63 -4.53
N VAL A 349 -14.13 12.70 -3.86
CA VAL A 349 -14.39 12.24 -2.49
C VAL A 349 -13.06 12.06 -1.76
N VAL A 350 -12.96 12.55 -0.53
CA VAL A 350 -11.76 12.32 0.31
C VAL A 350 -12.13 11.77 1.68
N ASP A 351 -11.19 11.06 2.29
CA ASP A 351 -11.20 10.67 3.70
C ASP A 351 -10.22 11.57 4.47
N PRO A 352 -10.68 12.70 5.07
CA PRO A 352 -9.79 13.70 5.67
C PRO A 352 -9.35 13.33 7.10
N ASP A 353 -9.82 12.20 7.64
CA ASP A 353 -9.48 11.76 8.99
C ASP A 353 -7.96 11.55 9.12
N ILE A 354 -7.33 12.28 10.05
CA ILE A 354 -5.97 11.99 10.51
C ILE A 354 -6.12 11.22 11.82
N ASP A 355 -6.19 9.91 11.74
CA ASP A 355 -6.52 9.01 12.84
C ASP A 355 -5.26 8.64 13.62
N VAL A 356 -5.28 8.72 14.97
CA VAL A 356 -4.06 8.65 15.80
C VAL A 356 -4.19 7.75 17.03
N LEU A 357 -3.17 6.93 17.26
CA LEU A 357 -2.97 6.08 18.44
C LEU A 357 -1.63 6.44 19.10
N HIS A 358 -1.67 7.14 20.23
CA HIS A 358 -0.49 7.57 20.97
C HIS A 358 -0.28 6.70 22.22
N PHE A 359 0.95 6.19 22.38
CA PHE A 359 1.34 5.28 23.45
C PHE A 359 2.41 5.94 24.34
N ALA A 360 2.09 6.15 25.61
CA ALA A 360 3.05 6.61 26.62
C ALA A 360 3.30 5.54 27.69
N ASP A 361 4.52 5.54 28.25
CA ASP A 361 4.96 4.59 29.25
C ASP A 361 4.38 4.87 30.66
N THR A 362 4.82 4.11 31.66
CA THR A 362 4.38 4.27 33.06
C THR A 362 4.98 5.50 33.78
N GLU A 363 6.01 6.15 33.25
CA GLU A 363 6.52 7.44 33.76
C GLU A 363 5.91 8.66 33.03
N GLY A 364 5.33 8.46 31.84
CA GLY A 364 4.64 9.45 31.01
C GLY A 364 5.44 9.92 29.80
N GLU A 365 6.48 9.18 29.38
CA GLU A 365 7.26 9.47 28.18
C GLU A 365 6.66 8.74 26.97
N THR A 366 6.59 9.40 25.80
CA THR A 366 6.04 8.80 24.57
C THR A 366 6.93 7.66 24.07
N ILE A 367 6.34 6.48 23.88
CA ILE A 367 7.00 5.33 23.27
C ILE A 367 6.86 5.42 21.74
N THR A 368 5.62 5.52 21.26
CA THR A 368 5.31 5.52 19.82
C THR A 368 3.95 6.19 19.54
N THR A 369 3.78 6.67 18.30
CA THR A 369 2.53 7.22 17.77
C THR A 369 2.24 6.54 16.44
N LEU A 370 1.15 5.78 16.33
CA LEU A 370 0.64 5.24 15.07
C LEU A 370 -0.36 6.22 14.45
N ILE A 371 -0.25 6.47 13.15
CA ILE A 371 -0.96 7.55 12.42
C ILE A 371 -1.53 6.97 11.12
N ASN A 372 -2.84 7.15 10.88
CA ASN A 372 -3.53 6.74 9.65
C ASN A 372 -4.07 7.94 8.88
N TYR A 373 -3.78 8.02 7.58
CA TYR A 373 -4.21 9.09 6.67
C TYR A 373 -4.18 8.62 5.20
N ALA A 374 -5.05 9.17 4.35
CA ALA A 374 -5.22 8.75 2.95
C ALA A 374 -4.65 9.77 1.93
N SER A 375 -3.37 9.59 1.53
CA SER A 375 -2.78 10.26 0.36
C SER A 375 -1.48 9.56 -0.08
N HIS A 376 -1.21 9.49 -1.38
CA HIS A 376 0.01 8.97 -2.00
C HIS A 376 1.24 9.82 -1.61
N PRO A 377 2.32 9.24 -1.05
CA PRO A 377 3.59 9.94 -0.88
C PRO A 377 4.31 10.09 -2.23
N GLU A 378 3.94 11.15 -2.95
CA GLU A 378 4.39 11.41 -4.33
C GLU A 378 4.49 12.91 -4.72
N ALA A 379 4.58 13.84 -3.75
CA ALA A 379 4.66 15.28 -4.03
C ALA A 379 5.86 15.68 -4.92
N MET A 380 6.90 14.83 -4.97
CA MET A 380 8.09 14.97 -5.81
C MET A 380 7.92 14.62 -7.30
N ALA A 381 6.93 13.81 -7.67
CA ALA A 381 6.64 13.40 -9.05
C ALA A 381 7.79 12.69 -9.84
N ASP A 382 7.53 12.44 -11.13
CA ASP A 382 8.28 11.57 -12.02
C ASP A 382 9.67 12.09 -12.44
N ASP A 383 9.92 13.41 -12.36
CA ASP A 383 11.24 14.01 -12.60
C ASP A 383 12.25 13.76 -11.45
N ASN A 384 11.81 13.34 -10.26
CA ASN A 384 12.71 13.13 -9.11
C ASN A 384 13.49 11.81 -9.22
N ASN A 385 14.79 11.85 -8.89
CA ASN A 385 15.70 10.69 -8.87
C ASN A 385 16.39 10.48 -7.51
N LEU A 386 15.99 11.20 -6.46
CA LEU A 386 16.54 11.04 -5.10
C LEU A 386 15.55 10.29 -4.19
N ILE A 387 16.04 9.24 -3.53
CA ILE A 387 15.26 8.46 -2.55
C ILE A 387 14.88 9.35 -1.36
N THR A 388 13.59 9.32 -1.00
CA THR A 388 12.94 10.07 0.08
C THR A 388 11.69 9.30 0.55
N SER A 389 11.14 9.63 1.72
CA SER A 389 9.79 9.20 2.14
C SER A 389 8.71 10.24 1.79
N ASP A 390 9.01 11.21 0.92
CA ASP A 390 8.13 12.32 0.53
C ASP A 390 7.54 13.05 1.77
N TYR A 391 6.29 13.51 1.75
CA TYR A 391 5.68 14.22 2.87
C TYR A 391 5.66 13.41 4.17
N VAL A 392 5.71 12.08 4.08
CA VAL A 392 5.69 11.18 5.23
C VAL A 392 6.97 11.32 6.07
N HIS A 393 8.10 11.74 5.49
CA HIS A 393 9.30 12.12 6.27
C HIS A 393 8.98 13.27 7.23
N ALA A 394 8.54 14.40 6.69
CA ALA A 394 8.30 15.62 7.46
C ALA A 394 7.13 15.46 8.45
N LEU A 395 6.12 14.64 8.13
CA LEU A 395 5.05 14.24 9.04
C LEU A 395 5.63 13.52 10.27
N ARG A 396 6.40 12.45 10.05
CA ARG A 396 7.04 11.70 11.14
C ARG A 396 7.96 12.60 11.97
N LYS A 397 8.82 13.38 11.31
CA LYS A 397 9.75 14.32 11.95
C LYS A 397 9.03 15.35 12.83
N THR A 398 7.89 15.86 12.38
CA THR A 398 7.06 16.83 13.12
C THR A 398 6.46 16.20 14.37
N VAL A 399 5.91 14.98 14.28
CA VAL A 399 5.36 14.28 15.43
C VAL A 399 6.45 13.88 16.43
N GLU A 400 7.62 13.46 15.95
CA GLU A 400 8.76 13.06 16.79
C GLU A 400 9.50 14.25 17.44
N SER A 401 9.62 15.39 16.77
CA SER A 401 10.54 16.47 17.17
C SER A 401 10.01 17.90 17.04
N GLY A 402 8.82 18.11 16.48
CA GLY A 402 8.19 19.42 16.27
C GLY A 402 8.36 19.97 14.86
N SER A 403 7.50 20.92 14.48
CA SER A 403 7.56 21.61 13.17
C SER A 403 8.51 22.81 13.18
N THR A 404 9.04 23.18 12.02
CA THR A 404 10.09 24.21 11.88
C THR A 404 9.82 25.16 10.71
N TRP A 405 9.00 26.18 10.97
CA TRP A 405 8.75 27.29 10.04
C TRP A 405 9.79 28.42 10.16
N THR A 406 9.93 29.24 9.10
CA THR A 406 10.91 30.33 8.98
C THR A 406 10.46 31.61 9.71
N GLN A 407 9.15 31.87 9.76
CA GLN A 407 8.53 33.08 10.31
C GLN A 407 7.39 32.78 11.29
N ALA A 408 6.63 31.71 11.07
CA ALA A 408 5.58 31.24 11.96
C ALA A 408 6.15 30.58 13.24
N GLU A 409 5.26 30.31 14.20
CA GLU A 409 5.58 29.56 15.42
C GLU A 409 5.18 28.10 15.19
N GLY A 410 6.13 27.17 15.24
CA GLY A 410 5.88 25.73 15.13
C GLY A 410 5.43 25.09 16.44
N VAL A 411 5.04 23.82 16.36
CA VAL A 411 4.52 23.00 17.48
C VAL A 411 5.63 22.12 18.05
N GLU A 412 5.62 21.87 19.37
CA GLU A 412 6.56 20.95 20.04
C GLU A 412 6.14 19.49 19.80
N GLY A 413 7.09 18.63 19.39
CA GLY A 413 6.80 17.22 19.09
C GLY A 413 6.46 16.38 20.33
N LEU A 414 5.76 15.27 20.12
CA LEU A 414 5.37 14.32 21.17
C LEU A 414 6.56 13.46 21.66
N GLY A 415 7.63 13.34 20.86
CA GLY A 415 8.71 12.39 21.11
C GLY A 415 8.37 10.96 20.70
N GLY A 416 9.19 10.00 21.15
CA GLY A 416 9.07 8.59 20.75
C GLY A 416 9.39 8.37 19.27
N THR A 417 8.66 7.44 18.64
CA THR A 417 8.72 7.16 17.20
C THR A 417 7.35 7.35 16.56
N ALA A 418 7.30 7.93 15.36
CA ALA A 418 6.08 8.02 14.56
C ALA A 418 6.00 6.87 13.54
N VAL A 419 4.91 6.13 13.52
CA VAL A 419 4.62 5.09 12.51
C VAL A 419 3.44 5.56 11.69
N PHE A 420 3.64 5.68 10.38
CA PHE A 420 2.61 6.11 9.43
C PHE A 420 2.09 4.89 8.67
N ILE A 421 0.76 4.81 8.52
CA ILE A 421 0.06 3.78 7.74
C ILE A 421 -0.97 4.43 6.80
N SER A 422 -0.92 4.12 5.51
CA SER A 422 -1.81 4.73 4.51
C SER A 422 -3.25 4.21 4.62
N GLY A 423 -4.22 5.12 4.46
CA GLY A 423 -5.66 4.87 4.45
C GLY A 423 -6.19 4.38 3.09
N ALA A 424 -7.44 4.72 2.80
CA ALA A 424 -8.07 4.49 1.49
C ALA A 424 -7.59 5.54 0.46
N LEU A 425 -6.37 5.35 -0.06
CA LEU A 425 -5.71 6.31 -0.96
C LEU A 425 -5.96 6.08 -2.47
N GLY A 426 -6.75 5.08 -2.86
CA GLY A 426 -7.07 4.81 -4.27
C GLY A 426 -7.88 5.94 -4.92
N GLY A 427 -8.04 5.92 -6.25
CA GLY A 427 -8.61 7.07 -6.97
C GLY A 427 -7.62 8.25 -7.03
N MET A 428 -6.32 7.93 -7.01
CA MET A 428 -5.24 8.91 -6.99
C MET A 428 -5.42 9.98 -5.89
N MET A 429 -5.67 9.60 -4.62
CA MET A 429 -5.60 10.55 -3.50
C MET A 429 -4.20 11.12 -3.43
N THR A 430 -3.96 12.33 -3.94
CA THR A 430 -2.63 12.76 -4.37
C THR A 430 -2.27 14.18 -3.93
N PRO A 431 -1.01 14.47 -3.58
CA PRO A 431 -0.51 15.83 -3.54
C PRO A 431 -0.31 16.44 -4.93
N LEU A 432 -0.39 15.69 -6.04
CA LEU A 432 -0.21 16.20 -7.40
C LEU A 432 -1.33 17.16 -7.85
N GLY A 433 -1.09 17.93 -8.91
CA GLY A 433 -2.05 18.89 -9.49
C GLY A 433 -2.35 20.16 -8.65
N ILE A 434 -2.14 20.13 -7.33
CA ILE A 434 -2.39 21.24 -6.41
C ILE A 434 -1.13 22.01 -6.00
N GLN A 435 -1.34 23.22 -5.47
CA GLN A 435 -0.29 24.02 -4.82
C GLN A 435 -0.52 24.06 -3.31
N THR A 436 0.54 23.93 -2.50
CA THR A 436 0.47 23.92 -1.03
C THR A 436 0.97 25.26 -0.48
N ASP A 437 0.15 25.92 0.35
CA ASP A 437 0.49 27.14 1.07
C ASP A 437 1.03 26.82 2.47
N SER A 438 2.09 27.53 2.89
CA SER A 438 2.72 27.38 4.21
C SER A 438 2.30 28.48 5.20
N PRO A 439 2.42 28.24 6.53
CA PRO A 439 2.21 29.27 7.57
C PRO A 439 3.11 30.51 7.44
N ASP A 440 4.21 30.42 6.69
CA ASP A 440 5.11 31.55 6.39
C ASP A 440 4.56 32.48 5.28
N GLY A 441 3.56 32.03 4.52
CA GLY A 441 2.97 32.73 3.38
C GLY A 441 3.71 32.49 2.06
N ASP A 442 4.45 31.38 1.96
CA ASP A 442 5.03 30.85 0.73
C ASP A 442 4.10 29.76 0.14
N THR A 443 4.18 29.55 -1.17
CA THR A 443 3.32 28.62 -1.93
C THR A 443 4.19 27.74 -2.81
N TRP A 444 4.05 26.42 -2.69
CA TRP A 444 4.88 25.41 -3.35
C TRP A 444 4.08 24.53 -4.31
N SER A 445 4.77 24.01 -5.33
CA SER A 445 4.22 23.24 -6.46
C SER A 445 4.80 21.82 -6.47
N THR A 446 4.23 20.93 -7.29
CA THR A 446 4.76 19.58 -7.51
C THR A 446 6.24 19.61 -7.94
N GLY A 447 7.04 18.66 -7.44
CA GLY A 447 8.49 18.59 -7.70
C GLY A 447 9.36 19.46 -6.78
N GLU A 448 8.77 20.26 -5.90
CA GLU A 448 9.51 21.07 -4.92
C GLU A 448 9.54 20.37 -3.56
N PHE A 449 10.73 20.05 -3.02
CA PHE A 449 10.87 19.38 -1.71
C PHE A 449 10.19 20.17 -0.57
N GLU A 450 10.17 21.50 -0.68
CA GLU A 450 9.45 22.38 0.23
C GLU A 450 7.92 22.14 0.25
N LYS A 451 7.32 21.59 -0.83
CA LYS A 451 5.91 21.15 -0.85
C LYS A 451 5.73 19.92 0.02
N ALA A 452 6.50 18.86 -0.22
CA ALA A 452 6.46 17.63 0.57
C ALA A 452 6.64 17.95 2.07
N ASP A 453 7.61 18.78 2.41
CA ASP A 453 7.85 19.19 3.80
C ASP A 453 6.75 20.06 4.39
N THR A 454 6.08 20.90 3.58
CA THR A 454 4.97 21.72 4.04
C THR A 454 3.74 20.85 4.31
N ILE A 455 3.41 19.92 3.41
CA ILE A 455 2.31 18.95 3.59
C ILE A 455 2.58 18.12 4.86
N GLY A 456 3.77 17.54 4.99
CA GLY A 456 4.13 16.71 6.13
C GLY A 456 4.07 17.46 7.45
N GLN A 457 4.61 18.68 7.53
CA GLN A 457 4.53 19.49 8.76
C GLN A 457 3.08 19.85 9.13
N LEU A 458 2.22 20.20 8.16
CA LEU A 458 0.82 20.53 8.45
C LEU A 458 0.02 19.32 8.96
N LEU A 459 0.18 18.15 8.33
CA LEU A 459 -0.42 16.90 8.80
C LEU A 459 0.16 16.47 10.16
N GLY A 460 1.45 16.70 10.40
CA GLY A 460 2.11 16.45 11.67
C GLY A 460 1.59 17.34 12.80
N GLU A 461 1.41 18.66 12.57
CA GLU A 461 0.82 19.56 13.56
C GLU A 461 -0.62 19.17 13.93
N LEU A 462 -1.42 18.77 12.93
CA LEU A 462 -2.77 18.24 13.15
C LEU A 462 -2.76 16.91 13.92
N THR A 463 -1.75 16.05 13.70
CA THR A 463 -1.54 14.82 14.47
C THR A 463 -1.21 15.12 15.94
N VAL A 464 -0.34 16.10 16.21
CA VAL A 464 0.00 16.50 17.60
C VAL A 464 -1.25 17.06 18.30
N ALA A 465 -2.00 17.95 17.64
CA ALA A 465 -3.24 18.50 18.18
C ALA A 465 -4.31 17.42 18.45
N ALA A 466 -4.42 16.42 17.58
CA ALA A 466 -5.33 15.28 17.75
C ALA A 466 -5.02 14.44 19.00
N VAL A 467 -3.74 14.38 19.43
CA VAL A 467 -3.34 13.74 20.70
C VAL A 467 -3.59 14.65 21.90
N GLU A 468 -3.40 15.98 21.79
CA GLU A 468 -3.69 16.92 22.88
C GLU A 468 -5.19 16.97 23.25
N ASP A 469 -6.10 16.91 22.27
CA ASP A 469 -7.56 16.87 22.47
C ASP A 469 -8.14 15.43 22.56
N GLY A 470 -7.29 14.39 22.54
CA GLY A 470 -7.67 12.97 22.44
C GLY A 470 -8.28 12.32 23.69
N GLU A 471 -8.90 11.14 23.51
CA GLU A 471 -9.47 10.33 24.60
C GLU A 471 -8.47 9.31 25.15
N VAL A 472 -8.24 9.33 26.46
CA VAL A 472 -7.43 8.32 27.17
C VAL A 472 -8.26 7.07 27.45
N ILE A 473 -7.78 5.92 26.97
CA ILE A 473 -8.51 4.65 27.02
C ILE A 473 -8.23 3.89 28.31
N GLU A 474 -9.27 3.64 29.12
CA GLU A 474 -9.17 2.80 30.32
C GLU A 474 -9.23 1.30 29.95
N ASN A 475 -8.13 0.56 30.18
CA ASN A 475 -8.01 -0.90 29.98
C ASN A 475 -8.22 -1.34 28.52
N PRO A 476 -7.40 -0.90 27.56
CA PRO A 476 -7.46 -1.40 26.18
C PRO A 476 -7.21 -2.91 26.13
N ARG A 477 -8.03 -3.62 25.34
CA ARG A 477 -7.85 -5.02 24.93
C ARG A 477 -7.29 -5.03 23.51
N LEU A 478 -6.25 -5.83 23.28
CA LEU A 478 -5.71 -6.18 21.97
C LEU A 478 -6.40 -7.46 21.47
N GLN A 479 -6.95 -7.44 20.26
CA GLN A 479 -7.53 -8.61 19.59
C GLN A 479 -7.18 -8.60 18.10
N PHE A 480 -7.20 -9.76 17.45
CA PHE A 480 -7.20 -9.83 15.99
C PHE A 480 -7.95 -11.05 15.45
N ALA A 481 -8.37 -10.98 14.19
CA ALA A 481 -8.74 -12.14 13.39
C ALA A 481 -8.27 -11.94 11.94
N ASN A 482 -7.81 -13.00 11.27
CA ASN A 482 -7.32 -12.95 9.88
C ASN A 482 -7.74 -14.17 9.04
N GLN A 483 -7.80 -13.98 7.72
CA GLN A 483 -8.27 -14.98 6.76
C GLN A 483 -7.51 -14.88 5.43
N SER A 484 -6.79 -15.92 5.03
CA SER A 484 -6.29 -16.06 3.65
C SER A 484 -7.41 -16.37 2.66
N MET A 485 -7.32 -15.86 1.44
CA MET A 485 -8.32 -16.03 0.40
C MET A 485 -7.68 -16.09 -1.00
N PHE A 486 -8.36 -16.71 -1.96
CA PHE A 486 -7.92 -16.78 -3.36
C PHE A 486 -8.73 -15.82 -4.23
N ILE A 487 -8.07 -14.82 -4.81
CA ILE A 487 -8.68 -13.82 -5.70
C ILE A 487 -8.49 -14.24 -7.16
N GLU A 488 -9.56 -14.24 -7.96
CA GLU A 488 -9.44 -14.49 -9.40
C GLU A 488 -8.79 -13.30 -10.10
N ILE A 489 -7.73 -13.56 -10.85
CA ILE A 489 -7.13 -12.57 -11.75
C ILE A 489 -8.09 -12.42 -12.93
N ILE A 490 -8.88 -11.35 -13.00
CA ILE A 490 -9.74 -11.09 -14.16
C ILE A 490 -8.97 -10.29 -15.23
N ASN A 491 -8.12 -9.35 -14.81
CA ASN A 491 -7.28 -8.52 -15.67
C ASN A 491 -6.34 -9.37 -16.57
N ASP A 492 -6.54 -9.30 -17.89
CA ASP A 492 -5.75 -10.04 -18.89
C ASP A 492 -4.31 -9.49 -19.05
N GLY A 493 -4.09 -8.22 -18.71
CA GLY A 493 -2.77 -7.61 -18.60
C GLY A 493 -1.99 -8.21 -17.43
N PHE A 494 -2.58 -8.28 -16.24
CA PHE A 494 -1.97 -8.91 -15.05
C PHE A 494 -1.61 -10.38 -15.32
N LYS A 495 -2.49 -11.17 -15.96
CA LYS A 495 -2.16 -12.55 -16.39
C LYS A 495 -0.92 -12.62 -17.29
N LEU A 496 -0.72 -11.63 -18.16
CA LEU A 496 0.48 -11.55 -18.99
C LEU A 496 1.72 -11.18 -18.15
N LEU A 497 1.60 -10.26 -17.17
CA LEU A 497 2.69 -9.88 -16.28
C LEU A 497 3.16 -11.06 -15.40
N PHE A 498 2.23 -11.84 -14.84
CA PHE A 498 2.53 -13.11 -14.16
C PHE A 498 3.17 -14.12 -15.12
N MET A 499 2.64 -14.30 -16.34
CA MET A 499 3.19 -15.24 -17.33
C MET A 499 4.62 -14.90 -17.77
N LEU A 500 5.01 -13.62 -17.66
CA LEU A 500 6.36 -13.13 -17.99
C LEU A 500 7.33 -13.17 -16.80
N GLY A 501 6.85 -13.37 -15.56
CA GLY A 501 7.68 -13.29 -14.34
C GLY A 501 8.05 -11.85 -13.95
N ILE A 502 7.16 -10.89 -14.27
CA ILE A 502 7.30 -9.49 -13.87
C ILE A 502 6.73 -9.37 -12.46
N PHE A 503 5.47 -9.76 -12.28
CA PHE A 503 4.94 -10.14 -10.96
C PHE A 503 5.46 -11.54 -10.60
N ASP A 504 6.45 -11.63 -9.70
CA ASP A 504 7.02 -12.91 -9.24
C ASP A 504 6.29 -13.45 -8.01
N ARG A 505 5.13 -14.07 -8.26
CA ARG A 505 4.22 -14.70 -7.26
C ARG A 505 3.75 -16.08 -7.69
N GLU A 506 3.27 -16.90 -6.76
CA GLU A 506 2.57 -18.14 -7.11
C GLU A 506 1.15 -17.87 -7.66
N VAL A 507 0.86 -18.43 -8.85
CA VAL A 507 -0.46 -18.36 -9.50
C VAL A 507 -1.11 -19.75 -9.51
N PHE A 508 -2.34 -19.80 -8.98
CA PHE A 508 -3.10 -21.02 -8.72
C PHE A 508 -4.14 -21.26 -9.82
N GLU A 509 -4.08 -22.42 -10.47
CA GLU A 509 -5.03 -22.84 -11.52
C GLU A 509 -6.23 -23.55 -10.89
N MET A 510 -7.33 -22.83 -10.67
CA MET A 510 -8.53 -23.33 -9.96
C MET A 510 -9.77 -23.17 -10.82
N ASN A 511 -10.64 -24.19 -10.89
CA ASN A 511 -11.92 -24.19 -11.62
C ASN A 511 -11.91 -23.82 -13.14
N GLY A 512 -10.76 -23.45 -13.70
CA GLY A 512 -10.61 -22.94 -15.07
C GLY A 512 -10.22 -21.46 -15.15
N GLY A 513 -10.11 -20.76 -14.02
CA GLY A 513 -9.51 -19.43 -13.87
C GLY A 513 -8.12 -19.48 -13.22
N GLN A 514 -7.46 -18.32 -13.16
CA GLN A 514 -6.15 -18.13 -12.54
C GLN A 514 -6.31 -17.25 -11.31
N TYR A 515 -5.68 -17.63 -10.18
CA TYR A 515 -5.89 -16.99 -8.89
C TYR A 515 -4.55 -16.65 -8.21
N VAL A 516 -4.53 -15.65 -7.35
CA VAL A 516 -3.46 -15.41 -6.36
C VAL A 516 -4.00 -15.62 -4.95
N GLN A 517 -3.14 -16.03 -4.02
CA GLN A 517 -3.48 -16.02 -2.59
C GLN A 517 -3.16 -14.64 -2.00
N THR A 518 -4.09 -14.10 -1.22
CA THR A 518 -3.96 -12.87 -0.43
C THR A 518 -4.52 -13.09 0.97
N GLN A 519 -4.47 -12.09 1.84
CA GLN A 519 -5.01 -12.17 3.20
C GLN A 519 -5.61 -10.84 3.65
N MET A 520 -6.76 -10.91 4.32
CA MET A 520 -7.33 -9.79 5.08
C MET A 520 -7.35 -10.12 6.57
N GLY A 521 -7.26 -9.11 7.42
CA GLY A 521 -7.46 -9.23 8.85
C GLY A 521 -7.92 -7.94 9.48
N VAL A 522 -8.54 -8.08 10.65
CA VAL A 522 -8.95 -6.97 11.51
C VAL A 522 -8.17 -7.05 12.81
N VAL A 523 -7.65 -5.91 13.27
CA VAL A 523 -6.98 -5.75 14.56
C VAL A 523 -7.77 -4.73 15.37
N GLU A 524 -8.03 -5.04 16.63
CA GLU A 524 -8.71 -4.16 17.57
C GLU A 524 -7.78 -3.80 18.73
N ILE A 525 -7.75 -2.52 19.10
CA ILE A 525 -7.06 -2.03 20.29
C ILE A 525 -7.93 -1.00 21.01
N GLY A 526 -8.63 -1.45 22.05
CA GLY A 526 -9.64 -0.62 22.73
C GLY A 526 -10.77 -0.23 21.77
N PRO A 527 -11.09 1.07 21.58
CA PRO A 527 -12.14 1.52 20.66
C PRO A 527 -11.65 1.72 19.21
N VAL A 528 -10.41 1.36 18.89
CA VAL A 528 -9.88 1.45 17.52
C VAL A 528 -9.93 0.09 16.86
N ARG A 529 -10.64 0.01 15.72
CA ARG A 529 -10.72 -1.20 14.89
C ARG A 529 -10.15 -0.90 13.51
N MET A 530 -9.10 -1.64 13.13
CA MET A 530 -8.28 -1.43 11.94
C MET A 530 -8.46 -2.64 11.01
N VAL A 531 -8.71 -2.44 9.71
CA VAL A 531 -8.77 -3.54 8.72
C VAL A 531 -7.66 -3.42 7.68
N THR A 532 -6.96 -4.52 7.38
CA THR A 532 -6.00 -4.57 6.27
C THR A 532 -6.72 -4.76 4.95
N VAL A 533 -6.45 -3.88 3.98
CA VAL A 533 -6.99 -4.00 2.62
C VAL A 533 -5.82 -4.31 1.66
N PRO A 534 -5.89 -5.40 0.87
CA PRO A 534 -4.78 -5.88 0.03
C PRO A 534 -4.63 -5.09 -1.29
N GLY A 535 -4.64 -3.76 -1.21
CA GLY A 535 -4.48 -2.86 -2.34
C GLY A 535 -4.98 -1.45 -2.07
N GLU A 536 -5.25 -0.72 -3.14
CA GLU A 536 -5.57 0.72 -3.13
C GLU A 536 -7.09 0.90 -3.18
N LEU A 537 -7.70 1.03 -2.00
CA LEU A 537 -9.14 1.28 -1.88
C LEU A 537 -9.47 2.73 -2.21
N LEU A 538 -10.40 2.92 -3.14
CA LEU A 538 -11.00 4.23 -3.43
C LEU A 538 -11.83 4.74 -2.22
N PRO A 539 -11.78 6.04 -1.89
CA PRO A 539 -12.32 6.57 -0.65
C PRO A 539 -13.86 6.50 -0.55
N GLU A 540 -14.60 6.54 -1.67
CA GLU A 540 -16.06 6.41 -1.67
C GLU A 540 -16.56 5.00 -1.34
N LEU A 541 -15.69 3.98 -1.41
CA LEU A 541 -15.93 2.67 -0.78
C LEU A 541 -15.70 2.68 0.73
N ALA A 542 -14.83 3.57 1.24
CA ALA A 542 -14.53 3.70 2.66
C ALA A 542 -15.54 4.56 3.42
N VAL A 543 -15.90 5.73 2.87
CA VAL A 543 -16.65 6.81 3.54
C VAL A 543 -17.90 7.30 2.78
N GLY A 544 -18.22 6.74 1.61
CA GLY A 544 -19.37 7.13 0.81
C GLY A 544 -19.16 8.47 0.10
N GLY A 545 -20.02 9.47 0.35
CA GLY A 545 -19.79 10.83 -0.14
C GLY A 545 -20.38 11.19 -1.51
N TYR A 546 -21.06 10.27 -2.19
CA TYR A 546 -21.72 10.47 -3.49
C TYR A 546 -22.76 11.64 -3.56
N ASP A 547 -23.10 12.27 -2.44
CA ASP A 547 -23.95 13.47 -2.37
C ASP A 547 -23.14 14.79 -2.24
N GLY A 548 -21.81 14.72 -2.28
CA GLY A 548 -20.88 15.83 -2.10
C GLY A 548 -20.55 16.14 -0.63
N SER A 549 -20.99 15.31 0.33
CA SER A 549 -20.69 15.52 1.75
C SER A 549 -19.21 15.36 2.10
N GLN A 550 -18.46 14.56 1.34
CA GLN A 550 -17.06 14.21 1.61
C GLN A 550 -16.04 14.96 0.73
N MET A 551 -16.40 16.12 0.14
CA MET A 551 -15.49 16.88 -0.73
C MET A 551 -14.46 17.73 0.05
N PHE A 552 -14.85 18.30 1.20
CA PHE A 552 -14.03 19.19 2.03
C PHE A 552 -13.28 20.33 1.29
N THR A 553 -13.83 20.81 0.17
CA THR A 553 -13.34 21.94 -0.62
C THR A 553 -14.50 22.60 -1.39
N ALA A 554 -14.28 23.80 -1.94
CA ALA A 554 -15.17 24.50 -2.86
C ALA A 554 -14.51 24.85 -4.20
N GLU A 555 -13.26 24.42 -4.44
CA GLU A 555 -12.52 24.74 -5.68
C GLU A 555 -12.96 23.90 -6.90
N VAL A 556 -13.44 22.68 -6.66
CA VAL A 556 -13.81 21.67 -7.66
C VAL A 556 -15.29 21.29 -7.59
N PRO A 557 -15.88 20.77 -8.68
CA PRO A 557 -17.19 20.11 -8.64
C PRO A 557 -17.07 18.68 -8.07
N LEU A 558 -18.22 18.03 -7.81
CA LEU A 558 -18.29 16.60 -7.45
C LEU A 558 -18.09 15.69 -8.67
N LEU A 559 -18.40 16.19 -9.86
CA LEU A 559 -18.18 15.54 -11.16
C LEU A 559 -17.65 16.60 -12.12
N ASP A 560 -16.57 16.37 -12.87
CA ASP A 560 -16.13 17.33 -13.88
C ASP A 560 -17.17 17.43 -15.02
N PRO A 561 -17.68 18.64 -15.35
CA PRO A 561 -18.67 18.82 -16.41
C PRO A 561 -18.15 18.53 -17.84
N ASN A 562 -16.88 18.17 -17.99
CA ASN A 562 -16.20 17.81 -19.23
C ASN A 562 -15.69 16.35 -19.26
N ASN A 563 -15.86 15.55 -18.19
CA ASN A 563 -15.55 14.12 -18.21
C ASN A 563 -16.37 13.42 -19.32
N ASP A 564 -15.73 12.54 -20.09
CA ASP A 564 -16.33 11.83 -21.23
C ASP A 564 -17.11 10.55 -20.80
N ASN A 565 -16.79 9.93 -19.64
CA ASN A 565 -17.48 8.75 -19.08
C ASN A 565 -17.83 8.87 -17.56
N PRO A 566 -18.38 10.00 -17.06
CA PRO A 566 -18.53 10.23 -15.62
C PRO A 566 -19.47 9.24 -14.92
N PRO A 567 -19.19 8.88 -13.65
CA PRO A 567 -19.97 7.95 -12.85
C PRO A 567 -21.47 8.27 -12.80
N ASN A 568 -22.32 7.24 -12.94
CA ASN A 568 -23.75 7.40 -12.71
C ASN A 568 -24.07 7.28 -11.20
N LEU A 569 -24.08 8.41 -10.50
CA LEU A 569 -24.38 8.47 -9.06
C LEU A 569 -25.79 7.96 -8.66
N ASP A 570 -26.72 7.81 -9.61
CA ASP A 570 -28.02 7.13 -9.37
C ASP A 570 -27.88 5.60 -9.19
N ASP A 571 -26.74 4.99 -9.61
CA ASP A 571 -26.42 3.56 -9.46
C ASP A 571 -25.37 3.28 -8.34
N ALA A 572 -24.89 4.32 -7.65
CA ALA A 572 -23.91 4.21 -6.56
C ALA A 572 -24.47 3.48 -5.32
N PRO A 573 -23.64 2.77 -4.53
CA PRO A 573 -24.11 1.98 -3.38
C PRO A 573 -24.62 2.86 -2.21
N GLU A 574 -25.83 2.59 -1.69
CA GLU A 574 -26.42 3.29 -0.52
C GLU A 574 -25.68 3.05 0.82
N GLY A 575 -24.64 2.22 0.82
CA GLY A 575 -23.92 1.77 2.03
C GLY A 575 -24.47 0.47 2.65
N PRO A 576 -23.96 0.04 3.83
CA PRO A 576 -22.86 0.66 4.57
C PRO A 576 -21.56 0.72 3.76
N TYR A 577 -20.66 1.64 4.11
CA TYR A 577 -19.31 1.76 3.55
C TYR A 577 -18.29 0.95 4.40
N LEU A 578 -17.01 0.95 4.03
CA LEU A 578 -16.04 0.09 4.72
C LEU A 578 -15.79 0.54 6.17
N LYS A 579 -15.73 1.86 6.44
CA LYS A 579 -15.67 2.38 7.82
C LYS A 579 -16.95 2.08 8.61
N ASP A 580 -18.14 2.16 7.99
CA ASP A 580 -19.41 1.80 8.65
C ASP A 580 -19.45 0.33 9.09
N ARG A 581 -18.94 -0.60 8.25
CA ARG A 581 -18.93 -2.04 8.54
C ARG A 581 -18.11 -2.42 9.76
N LEU A 582 -17.18 -1.57 10.18
CA LEU A 582 -16.35 -1.82 11.36
C LEU A 582 -17.10 -1.56 12.69
N ASP A 583 -18.24 -0.85 12.67
CA ASP A 583 -19.13 -0.54 13.82
C ASP A 583 -18.40 -0.19 15.14
N SER A 584 -17.35 0.64 15.03
CA SER A 584 -16.48 1.04 16.13
C SER A 584 -16.40 2.57 16.25
N PRO A 585 -16.07 3.16 17.42
CA PRO A 585 -15.90 4.62 17.53
C PRO A 585 -14.77 5.20 16.67
N TYR A 586 -13.72 4.40 16.41
CA TYR A 586 -12.62 4.74 15.51
C TYR A 586 -12.37 3.58 14.54
N THR A 587 -12.43 3.88 13.25
CA THR A 587 -12.55 2.90 12.16
C THR A 587 -11.51 3.18 11.09
N TRP A 588 -10.45 2.37 11.07
CA TRP A 588 -9.23 2.65 10.30
C TRP A 588 -9.04 1.65 9.16
N ILE A 589 -8.37 2.07 8.10
CA ILE A 589 -8.03 1.24 6.96
C ILE A 589 -6.51 1.23 6.81
N ILE A 590 -5.92 0.03 6.82
CA ILE A 590 -4.52 -0.18 6.47
C ILE A 590 -4.52 -0.61 5.00
N GLY A 591 -4.48 0.37 4.10
CA GLY A 591 -4.35 0.14 2.66
C GLY A 591 -3.00 -0.52 2.34
N LEU A 592 -2.89 -1.21 1.21
CA LEU A 592 -1.69 -2.01 0.85
C LEU A 592 -1.20 -2.91 2.01
N GLY A 593 -2.15 -3.45 2.78
CA GLY A 593 -1.90 -4.20 4.01
C GLY A 593 -1.84 -5.70 3.74
N ASN A 594 -0.68 -6.30 4.01
CA ASN A 594 -0.27 -7.68 3.71
C ASN A 594 -0.20 -8.07 2.24
N ASP A 595 -0.73 -7.27 1.32
CA ASP A 595 -0.63 -7.49 -0.12
C ASP A 595 -0.92 -6.19 -0.89
N GLN A 596 -0.57 -6.19 -2.17
CA GLN A 596 -0.89 -5.13 -3.12
C GLN A 596 -1.40 -5.78 -4.41
N LEU A 597 -2.71 -5.69 -4.65
CA LEU A 597 -3.41 -6.20 -5.84
C LEU A 597 -3.89 -5.09 -6.78
N GLY A 598 -3.43 -3.85 -6.55
CA GLY A 598 -3.76 -2.64 -7.29
C GLY A 598 -5.08 -2.02 -6.84
N TYR A 599 -5.68 -1.22 -7.72
CA TYR A 599 -6.88 -0.45 -7.39
C TYR A 599 -8.13 -1.30 -7.15
N ILE A 600 -8.90 -0.88 -6.15
CA ILE A 600 -10.12 -1.52 -5.70
C ILE A 600 -11.27 -0.53 -5.93
N ILE A 601 -11.79 -0.57 -7.16
CA ILE A 601 -12.76 0.37 -7.74
C ILE A 601 -14.18 -0.21 -7.58
N PRO A 602 -15.22 0.60 -7.30
CA PRO A 602 -16.60 0.11 -7.21
C PRO A 602 -17.16 -0.31 -8.58
N GLU A 603 -17.95 -1.39 -8.63
CA GLU A 603 -18.46 -1.96 -9.91
C GLU A 603 -19.30 -0.97 -10.74
N TYR A 604 -19.98 0.00 -10.11
CA TYR A 604 -20.83 0.97 -10.82
C TYR A 604 -20.02 1.97 -11.68
N ASP A 605 -18.71 2.10 -11.43
CA ASP A 605 -17.80 3.05 -12.09
C ASP A 605 -16.64 2.37 -12.84
N PHE A 606 -16.64 1.03 -12.93
CA PHE A 606 -15.52 0.29 -13.54
C PHE A 606 -15.60 0.31 -15.08
N VAL A 607 -14.95 1.28 -15.73
CA VAL A 607 -15.01 1.49 -17.19
C VAL A 607 -13.75 1.00 -17.90
N LEU A 608 -13.91 -0.03 -18.75
CA LEU A 608 -12.80 -0.60 -19.52
C LEU A 608 -12.64 0.03 -20.91
N GLY A 609 -11.44 0.57 -21.16
CA GLY A 609 -10.98 1.00 -22.48
C GLY A 609 -10.84 -0.15 -23.49
N PHE A 610 -10.37 0.15 -24.71
CA PHE A 610 -10.14 -0.87 -25.74
C PHE A 610 -8.75 -0.75 -26.41
N PRO A 611 -7.86 -1.75 -26.27
CA PRO A 611 -8.07 -3.06 -25.63
C PRO A 611 -8.12 -3.03 -24.09
N ALA A 612 -9.14 -3.68 -23.51
CA ALA A 612 -9.37 -3.75 -22.07
C ALA A 612 -8.13 -4.18 -21.27
N TYR A 613 -7.91 -3.52 -20.12
CA TYR A 613 -6.74 -3.64 -19.24
C TYR A 613 -5.37 -3.29 -19.88
N LEU A 614 -5.33 -2.92 -21.17
CA LEU A 614 -4.12 -2.54 -21.90
C LEU A 614 -4.23 -1.12 -22.51
N SER A 615 -5.32 -0.43 -22.18
CA SER A 615 -5.60 0.99 -22.42
C SER A 615 -6.67 1.42 -21.41
N GLU A 616 -6.43 2.55 -20.79
CA GLU A 616 -7.41 3.40 -20.10
C GLU A 616 -8.62 3.74 -21.00
N ALA A 617 -9.74 4.13 -20.39
CA ALA A 617 -10.89 4.74 -21.07
C ALA A 617 -10.84 6.28 -20.95
N ASP A 618 -11.39 6.99 -21.93
CA ASP A 618 -11.50 8.45 -21.85
C ASP A 618 -12.31 8.86 -20.58
N GLY A 619 -11.83 9.82 -19.78
CA GLY A 619 -12.53 10.25 -18.55
C GLY A 619 -11.95 9.73 -17.23
N ASP A 620 -10.61 9.64 -17.15
CA ASP A 620 -9.86 9.36 -15.92
C ASP A 620 -10.11 7.95 -15.34
N HIS A 621 -9.88 6.94 -16.20
CA HIS A 621 -10.05 5.50 -15.92
C HIS A 621 -8.72 4.74 -16.06
N TYR A 622 -7.68 5.27 -15.40
CA TYR A 622 -6.35 4.67 -15.33
C TYR A 622 -6.36 3.42 -14.45
N GLU A 623 -7.06 3.51 -13.31
CA GLU A 623 -7.07 2.53 -12.24
C GLU A 623 -7.53 1.14 -12.71
N GLU A 624 -8.49 1.07 -13.63
CA GLU A 624 -8.98 -0.20 -14.21
C GLU A 624 -7.87 -0.99 -14.91
N THR A 625 -6.85 -0.32 -15.46
CA THR A 625 -5.69 -1.00 -16.07
C THR A 625 -4.80 -1.66 -15.03
N ASN A 626 -4.75 -1.08 -13.82
CA ASN A 626 -3.97 -1.51 -12.67
C ASN A 626 -4.82 -2.16 -11.57
N SER A 627 -6.03 -2.64 -11.87
CA SER A 627 -6.85 -3.42 -10.95
C SER A 627 -6.79 -4.92 -11.27
N ILE A 628 -6.74 -5.80 -10.26
CA ILE A 628 -6.90 -7.25 -10.47
C ILE A 628 -8.26 -7.64 -11.09
N GLY A 629 -9.29 -6.82 -10.87
CA GLY A 629 -10.61 -6.92 -11.50
C GLY A 629 -11.76 -6.31 -10.70
N PRO A 630 -12.93 -6.08 -11.35
CA PRO A 630 -14.07 -5.37 -10.76
C PRO A 630 -14.71 -6.07 -9.55
N GLN A 631 -14.44 -7.36 -9.35
CA GLN A 631 -14.94 -8.10 -8.19
C GLN A 631 -14.33 -7.64 -6.85
N MET A 632 -13.22 -6.89 -6.87
CA MET A 632 -12.38 -6.72 -5.69
C MET A 632 -13.06 -5.89 -4.59
N ALA A 633 -13.80 -4.85 -4.93
CA ALA A 633 -14.55 -4.03 -3.96
C ALA A 633 -15.60 -4.86 -3.22
N ASP A 634 -16.34 -5.70 -3.95
CA ASP A 634 -17.40 -6.55 -3.43
C ASP A 634 -16.83 -7.67 -2.52
N VAL A 635 -15.64 -8.19 -2.88
CA VAL A 635 -14.90 -9.17 -2.06
C VAL A 635 -14.38 -8.56 -0.76
N VAL A 636 -13.75 -7.38 -0.81
CA VAL A 636 -13.27 -6.66 0.39
C VAL A 636 -14.43 -6.33 1.33
N ALA A 637 -15.55 -5.81 0.81
CA ALA A 637 -16.73 -5.50 1.61
C ALA A 637 -17.35 -6.74 2.28
N GLN A 638 -17.30 -7.91 1.63
CA GLN A 638 -17.79 -9.17 2.19
C GLN A 638 -16.83 -9.79 3.22
N GLU A 639 -15.52 -9.71 3.02
CA GLU A 639 -14.54 -10.28 3.98
C GLU A 639 -14.43 -9.43 5.25
N THR A 640 -14.43 -8.10 5.13
CA THR A 640 -14.50 -7.20 6.29
C THR A 640 -15.74 -7.49 7.14
N GLN A 641 -16.91 -7.73 6.53
CA GLN A 641 -18.10 -8.10 7.29
C GLN A 641 -17.93 -9.43 8.04
N LYS A 642 -17.34 -10.45 7.42
CA LYS A 642 -17.10 -11.75 8.07
C LYS A 642 -16.12 -11.67 9.24
N LEU A 643 -15.06 -10.86 9.11
CA LEU A 643 -14.08 -10.63 10.16
C LEU A 643 -14.67 -9.84 11.33
N VAL A 644 -15.52 -8.84 11.06
CA VAL A 644 -16.25 -8.08 12.09
C VAL A 644 -17.30 -8.94 12.79
N ASP A 645 -18.16 -9.64 12.03
CA ASP A 645 -19.19 -10.55 12.58
C ASP A 645 -18.58 -11.60 13.52
N PHE A 646 -17.32 -12.00 13.28
CA PHE A 646 -16.58 -12.93 14.13
C PHE A 646 -15.95 -12.25 15.37
N ILE A 647 -15.31 -11.09 15.23
CA ILE A 647 -14.73 -10.35 16.38
C ILE A 647 -15.82 -9.89 17.35
N ASP A 648 -17.00 -9.49 16.86
CA ASP A 648 -18.16 -9.15 17.70
C ASP A 648 -18.81 -10.37 18.41
N TRP A 649 -18.34 -11.60 18.13
CA TRP A 649 -18.78 -12.84 18.78
C TRP A 649 -17.81 -13.35 19.88
N LEU A 650 -16.55 -12.88 19.91
CA LEU A 650 -15.48 -13.31 20.85
C LEU A 650 -15.64 -12.78 22.29
#